data_AF-A0A4Q3CJI8-F1
#
_entry.id   AF-A0A4Q3CJI8-F1
#
_cell.length_a   1.000
_cell.length_b   1.000
_cell.length_c   1.000
_cell.angle_alpha   90.00
_cell.angle_beta   90.00
_cell.angle_gamma   90.00
#
_symmetry.space_group_name_H-M   'P 1'
#
loop_
_entity.id
_entity.type
_entity.pdbx_description
1 polymer ?
#
loop_
_entity_poly.entity_id
_entity_poly.type
_entity_poly.pdbx_seq_one_letter_code
_entity_poly.pdbx_strand_id
1 'polypeptide(L)'
;MKKYLLFILVSCIANLALAQDVWLQNYFSPNSGIKLSNLESVTVLVNNNSAVIMPSNTIQVNYTINGGATVSQMLSSNLTAGASWNFTFSVKANLSAYGTYAIKVWVVRAGDTNSLNNTLEWTVQNDCIVMNQPQNIIVNHNAQVPVVNFTSSASSVVYSWTNSNSSIGLAVSGNGNLPSFTAINKRGKPVSASVTVTPKYNNTHTFGYTGTMQTFVVPAGVTSIKIDAKGAQGGSAIYNQPGTKPDDIGGKGGRVTAEYPVTAGQTINIFVGGLGYNGGGNGGGGIAQPLGGGASDIRIGGITLTDRVIVAGGGGGGGNNCSANAEPGGAGGGLVGETGYQCNSQTGTAVGQGGNQSAGGLSGTSPATAGAFGVGGNAGGAGTASGGGGGGYYGGGGAAFGGGGGGSSYTDPLATAVQHTQGFQDGVGEVTISYNIDCTPSNSKTFSITVNPTSEPNANGILFVKKGSTGTGNAWNNASGELADALLVAKDLNDIVAGSVKEIWVAKGTYKPMYSPADNNFGNPAGRDNTFLMVNNVKLYGNFAGTENTLFDRNLNLTENKSILSGDFNNNDLITGSGSTLSITNNSENAYHVLLSVGAIGTAELNGFTLTGGNANDITAIIINGTTIWRIYGGGVYNNNSSPIISQSIISGNASGTGSGMFNNSSSNPIISQSTTEFFYD
;
A
#
# COMPACT_ATOMS: atom_id res chain seq x y z
N MET A 1 47.12 -95.91 -6.81
CA MET A 1 46.76 -95.86 -8.24
C MET A 1 45.43 -95.08 -8.37
N LYS A 2 45.33 -94.25 -9.40
CA LYS A 2 44.29 -93.25 -9.75
C LYS A 2 42.79 -93.58 -9.49
N LYS A 3 42.06 -92.51 -9.07
CA LYS A 3 40.78 -91.94 -9.63
C LYS A 3 39.36 -92.47 -9.27
N TYR A 4 38.55 -91.52 -8.75
CA TYR A 4 37.07 -91.26 -8.83
C TYR A 4 36.08 -92.27 -8.19
N LEU A 5 34.84 -91.94 -7.77
CA LEU A 5 34.05 -90.77 -7.31
C LEU A 5 32.61 -91.32 -7.08
N LEU A 6 31.86 -90.74 -6.13
CA LEU A 6 30.39 -90.57 -6.14
C LEU A 6 29.48 -91.73 -5.68
N PHE A 7 28.90 -91.62 -4.46
CA PHE A 7 27.53 -91.12 -4.22
C PHE A 7 27.19 -91.18 -2.71
N ILE A 8 26.22 -90.35 -2.29
CA ILE A 8 25.61 -90.17 -0.95
C ILE A 8 26.23 -89.03 -0.11
N LEU A 9 25.81 -87.79 -0.40
CA LEU A 9 25.21 -86.86 0.57
C LEU A 9 24.83 -85.52 -0.11
N VAL A 10 23.64 -85.41 -0.71
CA VAL A 10 23.02 -84.09 -0.94
C VAL A 10 21.51 -84.21 -0.72
N SER A 11 21.13 -84.15 0.56
CA SER A 11 19.78 -83.87 1.03
C SER A 11 19.90 -83.13 2.36
N CYS A 12 20.50 -81.93 2.33
CA CYS A 12 20.30 -80.87 3.32
C CYS A 12 20.98 -79.57 2.84
N ILE A 13 20.41 -78.92 1.83
CA ILE A 13 20.52 -77.47 1.73
C ILE A 13 19.13 -76.97 2.01
N ALA A 14 18.82 -76.85 3.31
CA ALA A 14 17.72 -76.02 3.73
C ALA A 14 17.98 -74.60 3.19
N ASN A 15 16.96 -74.05 2.52
CA ASN A 15 16.83 -72.62 2.24
C ASN A 15 17.16 -71.81 3.51
N LEU A 16 18.42 -71.39 3.68
CA LEU A 16 18.68 -70.11 4.31
C LEU A 16 18.40 -69.08 3.23
N ALA A 17 17.13 -68.70 3.08
CA ALA A 17 16.82 -67.43 2.44
C ALA A 17 17.58 -66.39 3.24
N LEU A 18 18.63 -65.81 2.65
CA LEU A 18 19.30 -64.66 3.26
C LEU A 18 18.21 -63.64 3.52
N ALA A 19 18.06 -63.28 4.79
CA ALA A 19 17.10 -62.32 5.30
C ALA A 19 17.03 -61.15 4.32
N GLN A 20 15.86 -60.91 3.73
CA GLN A 20 15.71 -59.76 2.88
C GLN A 20 15.68 -58.53 3.79
N ASP A 21 16.36 -57.47 3.36
CA ASP A 21 16.60 -56.27 4.16
C ASP A 21 16.67 -55.07 3.21
N VAL A 22 15.65 -54.21 3.26
CA VAL A 22 15.62 -52.93 2.56
C VAL A 22 15.74 -51.82 3.59
N TRP A 23 16.68 -50.89 3.37
CA TRP A 23 16.93 -49.87 4.38
C TRP A 23 17.19 -48.51 3.78
N LEU A 24 16.94 -47.48 4.59
CA LEU A 24 17.14 -46.09 4.21
C LEU A 24 18.43 -45.55 4.83
N GLN A 25 19.27 -44.91 4.01
CA GLN A 25 20.51 -44.27 4.46
C GLN A 25 20.31 -42.75 4.60
N ASN A 26 21.02 -42.11 5.55
CA ASN A 26 21.06 -40.66 5.76
C ASN A 26 21.66 -39.91 4.55
N TYR A 27 20.84 -39.79 3.52
CA TYR A 27 21.01 -38.97 2.35
C TYR A 27 19.60 -38.54 1.95
N PHE A 28 19.25 -37.31 2.27
CA PHE A 28 17.89 -36.82 2.10
C PHE A 28 17.84 -35.39 1.58
N SER A 29 16.78 -35.08 0.87
CA SER A 29 16.34 -33.71 0.57
C SER A 29 14.82 -33.64 0.73
N PRO A 30 14.23 -32.44 0.95
CA PRO A 30 14.86 -31.12 0.96
C PRO A 30 15.68 -30.83 2.23
N ASN A 31 16.59 -29.87 2.13
CA ASN A 31 17.38 -29.33 3.25
C ASN A 31 16.77 -28.00 3.72
N SER A 32 17.05 -27.60 4.96
CA SER A 32 16.67 -26.29 5.49
C SER A 32 17.22 -25.14 4.65
N GLY A 33 16.50 -24.03 4.58
CA GLY A 33 16.89 -22.85 3.82
C GLY A 33 15.87 -21.72 3.89
N ILE A 34 16.02 -20.75 3.00
CA ILE A 34 15.07 -19.65 2.82
C ILE A 34 14.28 -19.84 1.53
N LYS A 35 13.01 -19.42 1.51
CA LYS A 35 12.14 -19.49 0.32
C LYS A 35 11.93 -20.91 -0.20
N LEU A 36 11.83 -21.88 0.69
CA LEU A 36 11.32 -23.20 0.28
C LEU A 36 9.92 -23.02 -0.32
N SER A 37 9.62 -23.81 -1.34
CA SER A 37 8.44 -23.66 -2.19
C SER A 37 7.43 -24.78 -1.97
N ASN A 38 6.37 -24.81 -2.78
CA ASN A 38 5.46 -25.94 -2.81
C ASN A 38 5.96 -27.12 -3.68
N LEU A 39 7.17 -27.01 -4.25
CA LEU A 39 7.72 -27.93 -5.24
C LEU A 39 9.00 -28.64 -4.76
N GLU A 40 9.22 -28.69 -3.45
CA GLU A 40 10.44 -29.28 -2.88
C GLU A 40 10.50 -30.78 -3.17
N SER A 41 11.66 -31.25 -3.66
CA SER A 41 11.84 -32.66 -3.99
C SER A 41 12.20 -33.45 -2.73
N VAL A 42 11.34 -34.41 -2.38
CA VAL A 42 11.65 -35.41 -1.36
C VAL A 42 12.49 -36.51 -2.01
N THR A 43 13.72 -36.66 -1.54
CA THR A 43 14.68 -37.62 -2.07
C THR A 43 15.30 -38.38 -0.92
N VAL A 44 15.46 -39.70 -1.06
CA VAL A 44 16.15 -40.57 -0.10
C VAL A 44 16.99 -41.63 -0.81
N LEU A 45 18.02 -42.16 -0.15
CA LEU A 45 18.80 -43.29 -0.65
C LEU A 45 18.22 -44.62 -0.13
N VAL A 46 17.65 -45.42 -1.03
CA VAL A 46 17.09 -46.75 -0.74
C VAL A 46 18.12 -47.82 -1.06
N ASN A 47 18.37 -48.74 -0.13
CA ASN A 47 19.43 -49.74 -0.24
C ASN A 47 18.89 -51.16 -0.14
N ASN A 48 19.48 -52.09 -0.88
CA ASN A 48 19.23 -53.53 -0.76
C ASN A 48 20.42 -54.20 -0.05
N ASN A 49 20.25 -54.58 1.22
CA ASN A 49 21.25 -55.30 2.00
C ASN A 49 21.08 -56.83 1.93
N SER A 50 20.25 -57.31 1.01
CA SER A 50 20.03 -58.73 0.78
C SER A 50 21.02 -59.27 -0.25
N ALA A 51 21.25 -60.58 -0.23
CA ALA A 51 22.03 -61.24 -1.28
C ALA A 51 21.24 -61.56 -2.56
N VAL A 52 19.97 -61.13 -2.63
CA VAL A 52 19.06 -61.36 -3.75
C VAL A 52 18.64 -60.05 -4.40
N ILE A 53 18.34 -60.09 -5.69
CA ILE A 53 17.75 -58.96 -6.42
C ILE A 53 16.34 -58.72 -5.86
N MET A 54 16.02 -57.46 -5.56
CA MET A 54 14.64 -57.03 -5.30
C MET A 54 14.01 -56.58 -6.62
N PRO A 55 12.99 -57.28 -7.13
CA PRO A 55 12.35 -56.89 -8.40
C PRO A 55 11.67 -55.53 -8.30
N SER A 56 11.49 -54.87 -9.45
CA SER A 56 10.66 -53.68 -9.55
C SER A 56 9.27 -53.92 -8.99
N ASN A 57 8.66 -52.87 -8.45
CA ASN A 57 7.35 -52.88 -7.82
C ASN A 57 7.24 -53.82 -6.61
N THR A 58 8.33 -54.09 -5.90
CA THR A 58 8.31 -54.84 -4.62
C THR A 58 8.69 -54.00 -3.39
N ILE A 59 9.25 -52.80 -3.59
CA ILE A 59 9.52 -51.82 -2.54
C ILE A 59 8.56 -50.64 -2.73
N GLN A 60 7.76 -50.35 -1.70
CA GLN A 60 6.97 -49.13 -1.62
C GLN A 60 7.71 -48.12 -0.73
N VAL A 61 7.98 -46.92 -1.25
CA VAL A 61 8.55 -45.81 -0.48
C VAL A 61 7.41 -44.85 -0.15
N ASN A 62 7.35 -44.38 1.10
CA ASN A 62 6.30 -43.50 1.59
C ASN A 62 6.90 -42.28 2.27
N TYR A 63 6.25 -41.13 2.18
CA TYR A 63 6.57 -39.99 3.05
C TYR A 63 5.34 -39.28 3.60
N THR A 64 5.53 -38.57 4.71
CA THR A 64 4.56 -37.63 5.29
C THR A 64 5.27 -36.35 5.71
N ILE A 65 4.55 -35.23 5.66
CA ILE A 65 4.96 -33.94 6.21
C ILE A 65 4.12 -33.67 7.46
N ASN A 66 4.76 -33.42 8.61
CA ASN A 66 4.10 -33.15 9.89
C ASN A 66 3.06 -34.22 10.31
N GLY A 67 3.27 -35.49 9.90
CA GLY A 67 2.31 -36.57 10.14
C GLY A 67 1.00 -36.47 9.36
N GLY A 68 0.94 -35.62 8.32
CA GLY A 68 -0.23 -35.47 7.44
C GLY A 68 -0.43 -36.63 6.47
N ALA A 69 -1.11 -36.36 5.34
CA ALA A 69 -1.43 -37.38 4.34
C ALA A 69 -0.17 -38.10 3.83
N THR A 70 -0.25 -39.43 3.72
CA THR A 70 0.84 -40.26 3.22
C THR A 70 0.90 -40.20 1.70
N VAL A 71 2.08 -39.91 1.17
CA VAL A 71 2.41 -40.03 -0.24
C VAL A 71 3.18 -41.33 -0.45
N SER A 72 2.70 -42.19 -1.33
CA SER A 72 3.26 -43.52 -1.58
C SER A 72 3.67 -43.65 -3.05
N GLN A 73 4.84 -44.24 -3.30
CA GLN A 73 5.30 -44.53 -4.66
C GLN A 73 6.11 -45.84 -4.69
N MET A 74 5.86 -46.66 -5.71
CA MET A 74 6.58 -47.91 -5.95
C MET A 74 7.93 -47.65 -6.64
N LEU A 75 8.94 -48.44 -6.27
CA LEU A 75 10.22 -48.46 -6.96
C LEU A 75 10.08 -49.16 -8.32
N SER A 76 10.24 -48.43 -9.42
CA SER A 76 9.90 -48.93 -10.77
C SER A 76 10.97 -49.78 -11.46
N SER A 77 12.15 -49.92 -10.87
CA SER A 77 13.23 -50.75 -11.42
C SER A 77 13.80 -51.73 -10.39
N ASN A 78 14.51 -52.75 -10.85
CA ASN A 78 15.11 -53.76 -9.99
C ASN A 78 16.23 -53.14 -9.16
N LEU A 79 16.31 -53.48 -7.86
CA LEU A 79 17.41 -53.12 -7.00
C LEU A 79 18.27 -54.36 -6.73
N THR A 80 19.44 -54.44 -7.36
CA THR A 80 20.34 -55.60 -7.23
C THR A 80 20.90 -55.74 -5.81
N ALA A 81 21.38 -56.93 -5.47
CA ALA A 81 22.02 -57.19 -4.17
C ALA A 81 23.16 -56.20 -3.90
N GLY A 82 23.17 -55.56 -2.72
CA GLY A 82 24.19 -54.60 -2.29
C GLY A 82 24.11 -53.22 -2.97
N ALA A 83 23.14 -52.97 -3.86
CA ALA A 83 23.01 -51.69 -4.55
C ALA A 83 22.16 -50.67 -3.79
N SER A 84 22.38 -49.41 -4.14
CA SER A 84 21.66 -48.24 -3.62
C SER A 84 21.00 -47.46 -4.76
N TRP A 85 19.85 -46.87 -4.51
CA TRP A 85 19.17 -45.98 -5.46
C TRP A 85 18.77 -44.68 -4.78
N ASN A 86 19.27 -43.57 -5.32
CA ASN A 86 18.80 -42.23 -5.03
C ASN A 86 17.35 -42.01 -5.55
N PHE A 87 16.36 -42.32 -4.71
CA PHE A 87 14.95 -42.29 -5.06
C PHE A 87 14.35 -40.91 -4.81
N THR A 88 13.74 -40.32 -5.85
CA THR A 88 13.04 -39.03 -5.76
C THR A 88 11.56 -39.24 -6.03
N PHE A 89 10.71 -38.76 -5.12
CA PHE A 89 9.26 -38.81 -5.30
C PHE A 89 8.82 -37.91 -6.47
N SER A 90 7.85 -38.40 -7.23
CA SER A 90 7.19 -37.63 -8.31
C SER A 90 6.30 -36.51 -7.75
N VAL A 91 5.61 -36.78 -6.65
CA VAL A 91 4.81 -35.79 -5.89
C VAL A 91 5.73 -34.95 -5.01
N LYS A 92 5.72 -33.64 -5.23
CA LYS A 92 6.55 -32.67 -4.49
C LYS A 92 6.00 -32.36 -3.09
N ALA A 93 6.89 -32.02 -2.16
CA ALA A 93 6.54 -31.57 -0.83
C ALA A 93 6.21 -30.07 -0.82
N ASN A 94 5.10 -29.71 -0.19
CA ASN A 94 4.75 -28.31 0.01
C ASN A 94 5.36 -27.76 1.30
N LEU A 95 6.49 -27.06 1.19
CA LEU A 95 7.19 -26.40 2.30
C LEU A 95 7.14 -24.86 2.19
N SER A 96 6.17 -24.34 1.43
CA SER A 96 6.10 -22.92 1.08
C SER A 96 5.82 -21.97 2.25
N ALA A 97 5.17 -22.45 3.32
CA ALA A 97 5.00 -21.67 4.53
C ALA A 97 6.31 -21.63 5.35
N TYR A 98 6.56 -20.53 6.03
CA TYR A 98 7.71 -20.42 6.93
C TYR A 98 7.49 -21.26 8.19
N GLY A 99 8.58 -21.81 8.73
CA GLY A 99 8.54 -22.66 9.91
C GLY A 99 9.26 -23.99 9.73
N THR A 100 9.11 -24.86 10.73
CA THR A 100 9.75 -26.17 10.77
C THR A 100 8.81 -27.25 10.28
N TYR A 101 9.30 -28.13 9.41
CA TYR A 101 8.59 -29.28 8.88
C TYR A 101 9.27 -30.56 9.33
N ALA A 102 8.53 -31.48 9.93
CA ALA A 102 8.98 -32.85 10.17
C ALA A 102 8.70 -33.69 8.92
N ILE A 103 9.76 -34.15 8.26
CA ILE A 103 9.66 -35.08 7.15
C ILE A 103 9.95 -36.48 7.67
N LYS A 104 9.00 -37.38 7.45
CA LYS A 104 9.13 -38.81 7.75
C LYS A 104 9.05 -39.58 6.45
N VAL A 105 10.04 -40.43 6.18
CA VAL A 105 10.08 -41.32 5.02
C VAL A 105 10.24 -42.75 5.52
N TRP A 106 9.49 -43.70 4.96
CA TRP A 106 9.67 -45.11 5.28
C TRP A 106 9.46 -46.03 4.08
N VAL A 107 10.12 -47.18 4.10
CA VAL A 107 9.98 -48.24 3.10
C VAL A 107 9.15 -49.41 3.63
N VAL A 108 8.36 -50.01 2.74
CA VAL A 108 7.59 -51.22 3.01
C VAL A 108 7.90 -52.26 1.94
N ARG A 109 8.27 -53.46 2.37
CA ARG A 109 8.50 -54.61 1.50
C ARG A 109 8.15 -55.92 2.21
N ALA A 110 7.43 -56.80 1.51
CA ALA A 110 7.13 -58.13 2.02
C ALA A 110 8.40 -58.99 2.14
N GLY A 111 8.55 -59.70 3.26
CA GLY A 111 9.71 -60.54 3.53
C GLY A 111 10.95 -59.79 4.04
N ASP A 112 10.84 -58.47 4.23
CA ASP A 112 11.83 -57.69 4.96
C ASP A 112 11.82 -58.10 6.44
N THR A 113 13.00 -58.45 6.94
CA THR A 113 13.18 -59.03 8.28
C THR A 113 13.73 -58.04 9.30
N ASN A 114 14.17 -56.85 8.86
CA ASN A 114 14.76 -55.84 9.75
C ASN A 114 14.02 -54.51 9.67
N SER A 115 12.84 -54.41 10.26
CA SER A 115 12.02 -53.19 10.15
C SER A 115 12.60 -51.93 10.84
N LEU A 116 13.68 -52.05 11.61
CA LEU A 116 14.25 -50.93 12.40
C LEU A 116 14.99 -49.91 11.53
N ASN A 117 15.44 -50.28 10.34
CA ASN A 117 16.20 -49.42 9.43
C ASN A 117 15.32 -48.91 8.25
N ASN A 118 14.01 -49.13 8.32
CA ASN A 118 13.07 -48.81 7.25
C ASN A 118 12.62 -47.35 7.26
N THR A 119 12.92 -46.59 8.32
CA THR A 119 12.37 -45.25 8.53
C THR A 119 13.48 -44.23 8.73
N LEU A 120 13.35 -43.08 8.05
CA LEU A 120 14.11 -41.87 8.30
C LEU A 120 13.18 -40.73 8.69
N GLU A 121 13.62 -39.94 9.66
CA GLU A 121 12.95 -38.71 10.06
C GLU A 121 13.98 -37.57 10.13
N TRP A 122 13.63 -36.41 9.59
CA TRP A 122 14.43 -35.20 9.73
C TRP A 122 13.55 -33.96 9.75
N THR A 123 14.12 -32.83 10.14
CA THR A 123 13.44 -31.53 10.11
C THR A 123 13.98 -30.66 8.99
N VAL A 124 13.08 -29.91 8.37
CA VAL A 124 13.39 -28.91 7.34
C VAL A 124 12.87 -27.57 7.84
N GLN A 125 13.75 -26.60 7.97
CA GLN A 125 13.42 -25.24 8.40
C GLN A 125 13.32 -24.33 7.17
N ASN A 126 12.17 -23.69 6.98
CA ASN A 126 12.01 -22.57 6.04
C ASN A 126 12.10 -21.26 6.84
N ASP A 127 13.26 -20.60 6.76
CA ASP A 127 13.57 -19.40 7.52
C ASP A 127 12.95 -18.12 6.93
N CYS A 128 12.61 -17.20 7.83
CA CYS A 128 12.05 -15.89 7.52
C CYS A 128 13.13 -14.80 7.32
N ILE A 129 12.75 -13.68 6.68
CA ILE A 129 13.53 -12.43 6.63
C ILE A 129 13.98 -12.02 8.04
N VAL A 130 15.24 -11.64 8.20
CA VAL A 130 15.70 -10.93 9.40
C VAL A 130 15.86 -9.45 9.05
N MET A 131 14.93 -8.63 9.52
CA MET A 131 15.01 -7.17 9.43
C MET A 131 15.87 -6.61 10.56
N ASN A 132 16.76 -5.68 10.22
CA ASN A 132 17.56 -4.96 11.21
C ASN A 132 16.68 -3.97 11.99
N GLN A 133 16.85 -3.93 13.31
CA GLN A 133 16.10 -3.02 14.18
C GLN A 133 16.44 -1.55 13.86
N PRO A 134 15.46 -0.73 13.44
CA PRO A 134 15.67 0.72 13.31
C PRO A 134 15.92 1.33 14.69
N GLN A 135 16.77 2.36 14.74
CA GLN A 135 17.03 3.11 15.97
C GLN A 135 15.85 4.03 16.32
N ASN A 136 15.65 4.26 17.61
CA ASN A 136 14.71 5.28 18.07
C ASN A 136 15.21 6.67 17.65
N ILE A 137 14.28 7.55 17.30
CA ILE A 137 14.57 8.91 16.86
C ILE A 137 14.06 9.88 17.92
N ILE A 138 14.90 10.83 18.31
CA ILE A 138 14.53 11.94 19.20
C ILE A 138 14.91 13.23 18.49
N VAL A 139 13.95 14.10 18.23
CA VAL A 139 14.12 15.36 17.51
C VAL A 139 13.31 16.47 18.16
N ASN A 140 13.61 17.73 17.85
CA ASN A 140 12.81 18.87 18.32
C ASN A 140 11.72 19.22 17.30
N HIS A 141 10.68 19.95 17.71
CA HIS A 141 9.70 20.50 16.76
C HIS A 141 10.39 21.33 15.67
N ASN A 142 9.87 21.21 14.44
CA ASN A 142 10.38 21.76 13.19
C ASN A 142 11.71 21.18 12.69
N ALA A 143 12.31 20.22 13.41
CA ALA A 143 13.45 19.49 12.87
C ALA A 143 13.01 18.59 11.71
N GLN A 144 13.84 18.52 10.67
CA GLN A 144 13.65 17.58 9.58
C GLN A 144 14.12 16.18 10.02
N VAL A 145 13.22 15.20 9.95
CA VAL A 145 13.58 13.79 10.07
C VAL A 145 13.96 13.29 8.67
N PRO A 146 15.20 12.82 8.44
CA PRO A 146 15.60 12.31 7.14
C PRO A 146 14.93 10.96 6.84
N VAL A 147 15.05 10.51 5.58
CA VAL A 147 14.57 9.17 5.17
C VAL A 147 15.22 8.10 6.06
N VAL A 148 14.41 7.20 6.63
CA VAL A 148 14.90 6.03 7.38
C VAL A 148 14.92 4.84 6.44
N ASN A 149 16.12 4.45 6.02
CA ASN A 149 16.31 3.28 5.16
C ASN A 149 16.22 1.99 5.98
N PHE A 150 15.22 1.17 5.68
CA PHE A 150 15.07 -0.15 6.28
C PHE A 150 15.98 -1.15 5.58
N THR A 151 16.60 -2.04 6.37
CA THR A 151 17.54 -3.04 5.87
C THR A 151 17.22 -4.42 6.42
N SER A 152 17.54 -5.45 5.64
CA SER A 152 17.37 -6.85 6.03
C SER A 152 18.50 -7.70 5.44
N SER A 153 18.66 -8.90 5.97
CA SER A 153 19.67 -9.87 5.49
C SER A 153 19.31 -10.54 4.16
N ALA A 154 18.09 -10.34 3.66
CA ALA A 154 17.57 -11.04 2.48
C ALA A 154 17.35 -10.10 1.29
N SER A 155 17.51 -10.64 0.08
CA SER A 155 17.21 -9.93 -1.16
C SER A 155 15.71 -9.97 -1.50
N SER A 156 15.24 -8.96 -2.25
CA SER A 156 13.83 -8.80 -2.66
C SER A 156 12.85 -8.65 -1.49
N VAL A 157 13.24 -7.84 -0.49
CA VAL A 157 12.36 -7.48 0.63
C VAL A 157 11.77 -6.09 0.39
N VAL A 158 10.47 -5.97 0.57
CA VAL A 158 9.74 -4.70 0.61
C VAL A 158 9.22 -4.48 2.03
N TYR A 159 8.94 -3.23 2.39
CA TYR A 159 8.46 -2.89 3.73
C TYR A 159 7.10 -2.23 3.64
N SER A 160 6.28 -2.45 4.65
CA SER A 160 5.11 -1.63 4.97
C SER A 160 5.23 -1.19 6.42
N TRP A 161 4.75 0.00 6.76
CA TRP A 161 4.83 0.50 8.13
C TRP A 161 3.57 1.24 8.53
N THR A 162 3.31 1.26 9.84
CA THR A 162 2.22 1.99 10.49
C THR A 162 2.78 2.91 11.56
N ASN A 163 2.08 4.00 11.82
CA ASN A 163 2.42 5.01 12.80
C ASN A 163 1.21 5.24 13.72
N SER A 164 1.43 5.06 15.02
CA SER A 164 0.41 5.24 16.06
C SER A 164 0.01 6.69 16.33
N ASN A 165 0.79 7.69 15.87
CA ASN A 165 0.49 9.09 16.10
C ASN A 165 0.89 9.97 14.92
N SER A 166 -0.07 10.36 14.08
CA SER A 166 0.21 11.24 12.94
C SER A 166 0.40 12.72 13.31
N SER A 167 0.13 13.12 14.55
CA SER A 167 0.31 14.51 14.99
C SER A 167 1.78 14.94 14.97
N ILE A 168 2.73 13.98 14.91
CA ILE A 168 4.16 14.26 14.81
C ILE A 168 4.61 14.71 13.41
N GLY A 169 3.68 14.79 12.44
CA GLY A 169 3.98 15.17 11.05
C GLY A 169 4.30 14.01 10.12
N LEU A 170 4.22 12.77 10.60
CA LEU A 170 4.36 11.55 9.79
C LEU A 170 2.98 10.95 9.48
N ALA A 171 2.78 10.48 8.24
CA ALA A 171 1.53 9.80 7.86
C ALA A 171 1.21 8.59 8.76
N VAL A 172 -0.06 8.19 8.85
CA VAL A 172 -0.50 7.05 9.66
C VAL A 172 0.04 5.70 9.17
N SER A 173 0.38 5.58 7.89
CA SER A 173 0.95 4.37 7.30
C SER A 173 1.66 4.68 5.99
N GLY A 174 2.51 3.76 5.53
CA GLY A 174 3.15 3.85 4.22
C GLY A 174 3.85 2.55 3.79
N ASN A 175 4.35 2.56 2.56
CA ASN A 175 5.11 1.48 1.95
C ASN A 175 6.56 1.92 1.68
N GLY A 176 7.48 0.97 1.69
CA GLY A 176 8.91 1.20 1.53
C GLY A 176 9.57 1.77 2.79
N ASN A 177 10.62 2.55 2.58
CA ASN A 177 11.35 3.24 3.64
C ASN A 177 10.47 4.30 4.31
N LEU A 178 10.85 4.74 5.51
CA LEU A 178 10.18 5.89 6.12
C LEU A 178 10.57 7.16 5.33
N PRO A 179 9.61 7.92 4.77
CA PRO A 179 9.92 9.14 4.05
C PRO A 179 10.44 10.21 5.01
N SER A 180 11.15 11.20 4.49
CA SER A 180 11.51 12.39 5.27
C SER A 180 10.27 13.23 5.61
N PHE A 181 10.21 13.80 6.79
CA PHE A 181 9.13 14.69 7.21
C PHE A 181 9.62 15.75 8.20
N THR A 182 8.87 16.83 8.36
CA THR A 182 9.13 17.85 9.39
C THR A 182 8.42 17.45 10.67
N ALA A 183 9.16 17.32 11.76
CA ALA A 183 8.62 16.89 13.05
C ALA A 183 7.73 17.97 13.67
N ILE A 184 6.52 17.58 14.07
CA ILE A 184 5.52 18.50 14.65
C ILE A 184 5.31 18.17 16.13
N ASN A 185 5.48 19.14 17.01
CA ASN A 185 5.01 19.07 18.38
C ASN A 185 4.54 20.44 18.84
N LYS A 186 3.21 20.60 18.93
CA LYS A 186 2.53 21.82 19.40
C LYS A 186 2.22 21.79 20.90
N ARG A 187 2.53 20.71 21.60
CA ARG A 187 2.30 20.54 23.04
C ARG A 187 3.48 21.15 23.82
N GLY A 188 3.29 21.39 25.11
CA GLY A 188 4.39 21.77 26.03
C GLY A 188 5.20 20.58 26.55
N LYS A 189 4.95 19.36 26.04
CA LYS A 189 5.57 18.11 26.48
C LYS A 189 6.00 17.25 25.28
N PRO A 190 6.98 16.34 25.43
CA PRO A 190 7.35 15.43 24.35
C PRO A 190 6.14 14.63 23.84
N VAL A 191 6.02 14.53 22.51
CA VAL A 191 4.99 13.71 21.85
C VAL A 191 5.70 12.58 21.13
N SER A 192 5.24 11.35 21.36
CA SER A 192 5.83 10.16 20.77
C SER A 192 4.89 9.47 19.79
N ALA A 193 5.49 8.82 18.81
CA ALA A 193 4.89 7.89 17.88
C ALA A 193 5.65 6.56 17.96
N SER A 194 4.91 5.46 18.09
CA SER A 194 5.41 4.12 17.82
C SER A 194 5.21 3.80 16.34
N VAL A 195 6.29 3.48 15.64
CA VAL A 195 6.29 3.06 14.23
C VAL A 195 6.57 1.57 14.15
N THR A 196 5.63 0.80 13.63
CA THR A 196 5.78 -0.65 13.41
C THR A 196 6.00 -0.91 11.94
N VAL A 197 7.12 -1.55 11.62
CA VAL A 197 7.56 -1.89 10.26
C VAL A 197 7.46 -3.40 10.06
N THR A 198 6.78 -3.80 9.00
CA THR A 198 6.58 -5.18 8.59
C THR A 198 7.30 -5.42 7.26
N PRO A 199 8.37 -6.22 7.24
CA PRO A 199 9.02 -6.63 6.00
C PRO A 199 8.23 -7.77 5.33
N LYS A 200 8.20 -7.74 4.00
CA LYS A 200 7.54 -8.75 3.14
C LYS A 200 8.48 -9.19 2.04
N TYR A 201 8.45 -10.47 1.66
CA TYR A 201 9.18 -10.91 0.48
C TYR A 201 8.39 -10.58 -0.77
N ASN A 202 9.04 -9.87 -1.70
CA ASN A 202 8.53 -9.71 -3.05
C ASN A 202 8.96 -10.92 -3.90
N ASN A 203 7.98 -11.66 -4.40
CA ASN A 203 8.17 -12.81 -5.26
C ASN A 203 7.63 -12.50 -6.65
N THR A 204 8.26 -13.08 -7.68
CA THR A 204 7.87 -12.92 -9.08
C THR A 204 7.97 -14.27 -9.79
N HIS A 205 6.93 -14.62 -10.53
CA HIS A 205 6.88 -15.79 -11.41
C HIS A 205 6.56 -15.34 -12.83
N THR A 206 7.34 -15.78 -13.81
CA THR A 206 7.17 -15.43 -15.22
C THR A 206 6.82 -16.68 -16.02
N PHE A 207 5.73 -16.60 -16.77
CA PHE A 207 5.19 -17.64 -17.62
C PHE A 207 5.41 -17.25 -19.08
N GLY A 208 6.22 -18.05 -19.77
CA GLY A 208 6.45 -17.93 -21.22
C GLY A 208 5.47 -18.77 -22.03
N TYR A 209 5.48 -18.58 -23.36
CA TYR A 209 4.65 -19.35 -24.27
C TYR A 209 5.04 -20.84 -24.32
N THR A 210 4.05 -21.71 -24.10
CA THR A 210 4.21 -23.19 -24.17
C THR A 210 3.25 -23.85 -25.17
N GLY A 211 2.39 -23.09 -25.84
CA GLY A 211 1.32 -23.62 -26.70
C GLY A 211 0.19 -24.34 -25.95
N THR A 212 0.22 -24.37 -24.62
CA THR A 212 -0.75 -25.04 -23.75
C THR A 212 -1.02 -24.20 -22.50
N MET A 213 -2.09 -24.54 -21.76
CA MET A 213 -2.43 -23.87 -20.51
C MET A 213 -1.39 -24.17 -19.42
N GLN A 214 -1.01 -23.15 -18.66
CA GLN A 214 -0.21 -23.25 -17.44
C GLN A 214 -1.06 -22.90 -16.20
N THR A 215 -0.59 -23.23 -15.00
CA THR A 215 -1.33 -22.92 -13.76
C THR A 215 -0.41 -22.30 -12.71
N PHE A 216 -1.00 -21.44 -11.87
CA PHE A 216 -0.37 -20.87 -10.69
C PHE A 216 -1.32 -21.02 -9.50
N VAL A 217 -0.82 -21.58 -8.40
CA VAL A 217 -1.59 -21.71 -7.15
C VAL A 217 -1.16 -20.57 -6.22
N VAL A 218 -2.12 -19.75 -5.81
CA VAL A 218 -1.89 -18.60 -4.94
C VAL A 218 -1.34 -19.09 -3.59
N PRO A 219 -0.16 -18.65 -3.15
CA PRO A 219 0.42 -19.09 -1.90
C PRO A 219 -0.40 -18.71 -0.67
N ALA A 220 -0.15 -19.39 0.45
CA ALA A 220 -0.74 -19.05 1.74
C ALA A 220 -0.42 -17.59 2.13
N GLY A 221 -1.41 -16.89 2.69
CA GLY A 221 -1.27 -15.49 3.14
C GLY A 221 -1.31 -14.43 2.03
N VAL A 222 -1.37 -14.81 0.75
CA VAL A 222 -1.50 -13.87 -0.36
C VAL A 222 -2.97 -13.55 -0.60
N THR A 223 -3.31 -12.25 -0.59
CA THR A 223 -4.67 -11.75 -0.83
C THR A 223 -4.78 -10.84 -2.07
N SER A 224 -3.65 -10.48 -2.66
CA SER A 224 -3.56 -9.69 -3.89
C SER A 224 -2.29 -10.03 -4.65
N ILE A 225 -2.36 -10.01 -5.97
CA ILE A 225 -1.22 -10.20 -6.87
C ILE A 225 -1.13 -9.03 -7.86
N LYS A 226 0.10 -8.68 -8.26
CA LYS A 226 0.36 -7.81 -9.40
C LYS A 226 0.59 -8.67 -10.64
N ILE A 227 -0.07 -8.32 -11.72
CA ILE A 227 0.01 -9.01 -13.01
C ILE A 227 0.61 -8.06 -14.05
N ASP A 228 1.49 -8.58 -14.88
CA ASP A 228 2.01 -7.95 -16.10
C ASP A 228 1.86 -8.94 -17.25
N ALA A 229 0.79 -8.78 -18.04
CA ALA A 229 0.45 -9.64 -19.16
C ALA A 229 0.77 -8.93 -20.48
N LYS A 230 1.38 -9.66 -21.42
CA LYS A 230 1.83 -9.15 -22.72
C LYS A 230 1.35 -10.08 -23.82
N GLY A 231 0.52 -9.59 -24.74
CA GLY A 231 0.03 -10.35 -25.89
C GLY A 231 1.14 -10.60 -26.91
N ALA A 232 0.96 -11.58 -27.79
CA ALA A 232 1.95 -11.88 -28.82
C ALA A 232 1.84 -10.91 -30.01
N GLN A 233 2.97 -10.69 -30.68
CA GLN A 233 3.04 -10.06 -32.00
C GLN A 233 2.36 -10.94 -33.06
N GLY A 234 1.76 -10.33 -34.08
CA GLY A 234 1.31 -11.03 -35.28
C GLY A 234 2.46 -11.53 -36.16
N GLY A 235 2.16 -12.46 -37.05
CA GLY A 235 3.11 -13.00 -38.01
C GLY A 235 3.43 -11.98 -39.10
N SER A 236 4.70 -11.92 -39.50
CA SER A 236 5.16 -11.11 -40.63
C SER A 236 4.91 -11.83 -41.95
N ALA A 237 4.55 -11.08 -42.99
CA ALA A 237 4.60 -11.61 -44.35
C ALA A 237 6.02 -11.44 -44.89
N ILE A 238 6.68 -12.55 -45.26
CA ILE A 238 8.09 -12.56 -45.73
C ILE A 238 8.12 -12.48 -47.26
N TYR A 239 8.95 -11.59 -47.80
CA TYR A 239 9.18 -11.45 -49.24
C TYR A 239 10.44 -12.22 -49.66
N ASN A 240 10.31 -13.21 -50.56
CA ASN A 240 11.41 -14.06 -51.00
C ASN A 240 12.37 -13.41 -52.03
N GLN A 241 12.39 -12.07 -52.18
CA GLN A 241 13.49 -11.40 -52.92
C GLN A 241 14.16 -10.25 -52.12
N PRO A 242 15.38 -10.46 -51.62
CA PRO A 242 16.13 -9.45 -50.88
C PRO A 242 16.28 -8.12 -51.65
N GLY A 243 16.01 -6.99 -50.98
CA GLY A 243 16.40 -5.65 -51.46
C GLY A 243 15.35 -4.83 -52.25
N THR A 244 14.08 -5.26 -52.29
CA THR A 244 13.03 -4.56 -53.07
C THR A 244 11.96 -3.86 -52.23
N LYS A 245 11.74 -4.26 -50.96
CA LYS A 245 10.77 -3.65 -50.01
C LYS A 245 11.10 -4.06 -48.55
N PRO A 246 10.79 -3.26 -47.51
CA PRO A 246 10.83 -3.69 -46.10
C PRO A 246 9.86 -4.84 -45.78
N ASP A 247 10.19 -5.71 -44.82
CA ASP A 247 9.31 -6.79 -44.36
C ASP A 247 7.99 -6.23 -43.77
N ASP A 248 6.87 -6.84 -44.14
CA ASP A 248 5.54 -6.47 -43.64
C ASP A 248 5.31 -7.13 -42.27
N ILE A 249 5.79 -6.47 -41.21
CA ILE A 249 5.77 -7.00 -39.85
C ILE A 249 4.36 -7.09 -39.27
N GLY A 250 4.07 -8.18 -38.55
CA GLY A 250 2.85 -8.23 -37.75
C GLY A 250 2.85 -7.16 -36.66
N GLY A 251 1.66 -6.69 -36.32
CA GLY A 251 1.45 -5.72 -35.25
C GLY A 251 1.95 -6.27 -33.92
N LYS A 252 2.54 -5.39 -33.10
CA LYS A 252 3.00 -5.75 -31.75
C LYS A 252 1.84 -6.11 -30.85
N GLY A 253 2.03 -7.03 -29.91
CA GLY A 253 1.04 -7.34 -28.89
C GLY A 253 0.92 -6.23 -27.84
N GLY A 254 -0.23 -6.12 -27.20
CA GLY A 254 -0.48 -5.18 -26.12
C GLY A 254 0.10 -5.62 -24.78
N ARG A 255 0.05 -4.74 -23.79
CA ARG A 255 0.38 -5.03 -22.39
C ARG A 255 -0.74 -4.57 -21.46
N VAL A 256 -0.96 -5.34 -20.40
CA VAL A 256 -1.79 -4.94 -19.26
C VAL A 256 -1.02 -5.15 -17.98
N THR A 257 -0.91 -4.10 -17.18
CA THR A 257 -0.49 -4.21 -15.78
C THR A 257 -1.67 -3.93 -14.87
N ALA A 258 -1.83 -4.71 -13.81
CA ALA A 258 -2.91 -4.53 -12.84
C ALA A 258 -2.56 -5.20 -11.51
N GLU A 259 -3.23 -4.79 -10.43
CA GLU A 259 -3.35 -5.57 -9.20
C GLU A 259 -4.70 -6.27 -9.18
N TYR A 260 -4.74 -7.51 -8.72
CA TYR A 260 -5.95 -8.32 -8.71
C TYR A 260 -6.12 -9.04 -7.37
N PRO A 261 -7.29 -8.93 -6.71
CA PRO A 261 -7.55 -9.62 -5.46
C PRO A 261 -7.64 -11.13 -5.67
N VAL A 262 -7.04 -11.89 -4.77
CA VAL A 262 -7.02 -13.36 -4.80
C VAL A 262 -7.20 -13.94 -3.41
N THR A 263 -7.46 -15.25 -3.33
CA THR A 263 -7.48 -15.98 -2.06
C THR A 263 -6.37 -17.03 -2.04
N ALA A 264 -5.76 -17.25 -0.88
CA ALA A 264 -4.79 -18.33 -0.68
C ALA A 264 -5.35 -19.70 -1.15
N GLY A 265 -4.54 -20.46 -1.87
CA GLY A 265 -4.91 -21.75 -2.47
C GLY A 265 -5.72 -21.66 -3.76
N GLN A 266 -6.13 -20.47 -4.20
CA GLN A 266 -6.83 -20.29 -5.47
C GLN A 266 -5.93 -20.68 -6.64
N THR A 267 -6.51 -21.37 -7.62
CA THR A 267 -5.81 -21.71 -8.87
C THR A 267 -6.10 -20.66 -9.93
N ILE A 268 -5.05 -20.12 -10.53
CA ILE A 268 -5.09 -19.19 -11.66
C ILE A 268 -4.63 -19.95 -12.91
N ASN A 269 -5.48 -19.97 -13.93
CA ASN A 269 -5.17 -20.58 -15.21
C ASN A 269 -4.54 -19.54 -16.13
N ILE A 270 -3.40 -19.86 -16.73
CA ILE A 270 -2.55 -18.91 -17.46
C ILE A 270 -2.44 -19.36 -18.91
N PHE A 271 -2.84 -18.48 -19.82
CA PHE A 271 -2.74 -18.68 -21.27
C PHE A 271 -1.82 -17.62 -21.83
N VAL A 272 -0.65 -18.03 -22.30
CA VAL A 272 0.33 -17.10 -22.86
C VAL A 272 0.18 -17.08 -24.38
N GLY A 273 0.10 -15.89 -24.98
CA GLY A 273 -0.10 -15.72 -26.42
C GLY A 273 1.05 -16.24 -27.26
N GLY A 274 0.73 -16.84 -28.39
CA GLY A 274 1.67 -17.20 -29.45
C GLY A 274 1.04 -16.95 -30.82
N LEU A 275 1.80 -17.13 -31.91
CA LEU A 275 1.27 -16.97 -33.27
C LEU A 275 0.12 -17.96 -33.52
N GLY A 276 -1.07 -17.46 -33.88
CA GLY A 276 -2.29 -18.27 -34.09
C GLY A 276 -2.85 -18.97 -32.84
N TYR A 277 -2.15 -18.91 -31.71
CA TYR A 277 -2.60 -19.52 -30.45
C TYR A 277 -3.46 -18.54 -29.63
N ASN A 278 -4.31 -19.07 -28.74
CA ASN A 278 -5.18 -18.28 -27.84
C ASN A 278 -5.91 -17.11 -28.52
N GLY A 279 -6.49 -17.41 -29.69
CA GLY A 279 -7.36 -16.50 -30.42
C GLY A 279 -6.71 -15.73 -31.57
N GLY A 280 -5.46 -15.98 -31.95
CA GLY A 280 -4.92 -15.41 -33.18
C GLY A 280 -5.63 -15.96 -34.43
N GLY A 281 -6.07 -15.10 -35.34
CA GLY A 281 -6.73 -15.49 -36.58
C GLY A 281 -5.76 -16.09 -37.61
N ASN A 282 -6.24 -16.96 -38.48
CA ASN A 282 -5.42 -17.53 -39.57
C ASN A 282 -5.08 -16.45 -40.61
N GLY A 283 -3.84 -16.48 -41.10
CA GLY A 283 -3.40 -15.71 -42.26
C GLY A 283 -3.84 -16.37 -43.59
N GLY A 284 -3.60 -15.68 -44.70
CA GLY A 284 -3.86 -16.16 -46.06
C GLY A 284 -2.60 -16.18 -46.94
N GLY A 285 -2.61 -17.00 -47.99
CA GLY A 285 -1.55 -17.07 -49.03
C GLY A 285 -0.50 -18.18 -48.84
N GLY A 286 -0.03 -18.77 -49.96
CA GLY A 286 0.78 -20.00 -49.95
C GLY A 286 2.24 -19.89 -49.46
N ILE A 287 2.78 -18.68 -49.23
CA ILE A 287 4.22 -18.48 -48.99
C ILE A 287 4.59 -17.80 -47.65
N ALA A 288 3.64 -17.40 -46.79
CA ALA A 288 3.99 -16.91 -45.42
C ALA A 288 2.86 -16.91 -44.37
N GLN A 289 1.58 -17.13 -44.71
CA GLN A 289 0.42 -17.22 -43.78
C GLN A 289 0.54 -16.34 -42.52
N PRO A 290 0.56 -14.99 -42.65
CA PRO A 290 0.81 -14.09 -41.52
C PRO A 290 -0.34 -14.15 -40.50
N LEU A 291 -0.20 -15.03 -39.52
CA LEU A 291 -1.18 -15.31 -38.47
C LEU A 291 -1.36 -14.07 -37.57
N GLY A 292 -2.55 -13.91 -36.99
CA GLY A 292 -2.72 -13.01 -35.85
C GLY A 292 -1.94 -13.51 -34.63
N GLY A 293 -1.43 -12.58 -33.84
CA GLY A 293 -0.82 -12.84 -32.55
C GLY A 293 -1.89 -13.20 -31.52
N GLY A 294 -1.59 -14.19 -30.69
CA GLY A 294 -2.45 -14.62 -29.59
C GLY A 294 -2.53 -13.62 -28.44
N ALA A 295 -3.67 -13.59 -27.76
CA ALA A 295 -3.78 -12.88 -26.49
C ALA A 295 -2.99 -13.61 -25.38
N SER A 296 -2.50 -12.87 -24.39
CA SER A 296 -2.09 -13.45 -23.10
C SER A 296 -3.13 -13.11 -22.06
N ASP A 297 -3.66 -14.10 -21.36
CA ASP A 297 -4.72 -13.92 -20.38
C ASP A 297 -4.58 -14.82 -19.15
N ILE A 298 -5.18 -14.37 -18.06
CA ILE A 298 -5.39 -15.19 -16.87
C ILE A 298 -6.89 -15.41 -16.65
N ARG A 299 -7.23 -16.61 -16.16
CA ARG A 299 -8.60 -17.03 -15.90
C ARG A 299 -8.76 -17.56 -14.49
N ILE A 300 -9.87 -17.21 -13.86
CA ILE A 300 -10.19 -17.56 -12.49
C ILE A 300 -11.63 -18.09 -12.44
N GLY A 301 -11.86 -19.17 -11.69
CA GLY A 301 -13.18 -19.81 -11.59
C GLY A 301 -13.48 -20.83 -12.70
N GLY A 302 -12.68 -20.85 -13.76
CA GLY A 302 -12.76 -21.82 -14.85
C GLY A 302 -11.67 -21.62 -15.91
N ILE A 303 -11.84 -22.26 -17.06
CA ILE A 303 -10.91 -22.21 -18.20
C ILE A 303 -11.56 -21.68 -19.49
N THR A 304 -12.81 -21.26 -19.45
CA THR A 304 -13.55 -20.76 -20.62
C THR A 304 -13.26 -19.28 -20.88
N LEU A 305 -13.61 -18.76 -22.05
CA LEU A 305 -13.34 -17.34 -22.38
C LEU A 305 -14.05 -16.35 -21.45
N THR A 306 -15.17 -16.74 -20.83
CA THR A 306 -15.90 -15.92 -19.86
C THR A 306 -15.23 -15.83 -18.50
N ASP A 307 -14.26 -16.70 -18.21
CA ASP A 307 -13.51 -16.73 -16.95
C ASP A 307 -12.29 -15.80 -16.96
N ARG A 308 -12.08 -15.05 -18.05
CA ARG A 308 -10.95 -14.14 -18.23
C ARG A 308 -11.08 -12.93 -17.31
N VAL A 309 -10.04 -12.68 -16.51
CA VAL A 309 -10.01 -11.54 -15.59
C VAL A 309 -9.00 -10.46 -16.01
N ILE A 310 -7.95 -10.82 -16.74
CA ILE A 310 -7.00 -9.89 -17.37
C ILE A 310 -6.63 -10.43 -18.75
N VAL A 311 -6.67 -9.58 -19.78
CA VAL A 311 -6.32 -9.94 -21.17
C VAL A 311 -5.41 -8.88 -21.75
N ALA A 312 -4.25 -9.27 -22.25
CA ALA A 312 -3.41 -8.46 -23.12
C ALA A 312 -3.61 -8.91 -24.57
N GLY A 313 -4.18 -8.03 -25.40
CA GLY A 313 -4.50 -8.35 -26.80
C GLY A 313 -3.25 -8.61 -27.65
N GLY A 314 -3.30 -9.58 -28.55
CA GLY A 314 -2.28 -9.84 -29.56
C GLY A 314 -2.44 -8.94 -30.78
N GLY A 315 -1.35 -8.71 -31.53
CA GLY A 315 -1.38 -7.88 -32.73
C GLY A 315 -1.85 -8.63 -33.98
N GLY A 316 -2.31 -7.89 -34.99
CA GLY A 316 -2.71 -8.47 -36.28
C GLY A 316 -1.51 -8.93 -37.11
N GLY A 317 -1.72 -9.88 -38.02
CA GLY A 317 -0.73 -10.29 -39.01
C GLY A 317 -0.53 -9.23 -40.10
N GLY A 318 0.67 -9.18 -40.68
CA GLY A 318 0.98 -8.29 -41.81
C GLY A 318 0.26 -8.67 -43.11
N GLY A 319 0.10 -7.70 -44.02
CA GLY A 319 -0.31 -7.94 -45.41
C GLY A 319 0.89 -8.13 -46.35
N ASN A 320 0.67 -8.35 -47.65
CA ASN A 320 1.72 -8.16 -48.67
C ASN A 320 1.09 -7.95 -50.07
N ASN A 321 0.50 -6.77 -50.25
CA ASN A 321 -0.15 -6.33 -51.49
C ASN A 321 0.39 -5.00 -52.03
N CYS A 322 0.90 -4.10 -51.19
CA CYS A 322 1.61 -2.89 -51.62
C CYS A 322 2.99 -3.22 -52.23
N SER A 323 3.25 -2.73 -53.43
CA SER A 323 4.55 -2.87 -54.13
C SER A 323 5.67 -1.94 -53.63
N ALA A 324 5.37 -0.93 -52.80
CA ALA A 324 6.35 0.07 -52.34
C ALA A 324 6.34 0.40 -50.83
N ASN A 325 5.25 0.11 -50.09
CA ASN A 325 5.09 0.50 -48.67
C ASN A 325 4.81 -0.72 -47.79
N ALA A 326 5.30 -0.70 -46.55
CA ALA A 326 5.01 -1.77 -45.59
C ALA A 326 3.52 -1.80 -45.18
N GLU A 327 2.95 -2.99 -45.02
CA GLU A 327 1.55 -3.24 -44.62
C GLU A 327 1.49 -3.94 -43.25
N PRO A 328 1.90 -3.25 -42.16
CA PRO A 328 1.90 -3.87 -40.86
C PRO A 328 0.48 -4.21 -40.38
N GLY A 329 0.39 -5.28 -39.59
CA GLY A 329 -0.81 -5.56 -38.82
C GLY A 329 -1.03 -4.51 -37.73
N GLY A 330 -2.28 -4.33 -37.31
CA GLY A 330 -2.63 -3.41 -36.24
C GLY A 330 -2.09 -3.88 -34.90
N ALA A 331 -1.61 -2.96 -34.06
CA ALA A 331 -1.14 -3.29 -32.72
C ALA A 331 -2.28 -3.84 -31.83
N GLY A 332 -1.96 -4.88 -31.08
CA GLY A 332 -2.82 -5.40 -30.01
C GLY A 332 -2.76 -4.50 -28.79
N GLY A 333 -3.78 -4.61 -27.94
CA GLY A 333 -3.85 -3.89 -26.67
C GLY A 333 -4.71 -2.64 -26.70
N GLY A 334 -4.67 -1.87 -25.61
CA GLY A 334 -5.65 -0.80 -25.37
C GLY A 334 -7.07 -1.35 -25.15
N LEU A 335 -8.02 -0.45 -24.87
CA LEU A 335 -9.44 -0.84 -24.84
C LEU A 335 -9.98 -1.12 -26.26
N VAL A 336 -9.28 -0.63 -27.28
CA VAL A 336 -9.55 -0.87 -28.69
C VAL A 336 -8.23 -1.20 -29.35
N GLY A 337 -8.14 -2.36 -30.00
CA GLY A 337 -6.99 -2.73 -30.82
C GLY A 337 -6.84 -1.78 -32.01
N GLU A 338 -5.65 -1.72 -32.60
CA GLU A 338 -5.41 -0.87 -33.76
C GLU A 338 -5.91 -1.54 -35.04
N THR A 339 -6.35 -0.72 -35.99
CA THR A 339 -6.67 -1.16 -37.36
C THR A 339 -5.39 -1.47 -38.11
N GLY A 340 -5.39 -2.53 -38.94
CA GLY A 340 -4.27 -2.86 -39.82
C GLY A 340 -4.02 -1.77 -40.87
N TYR A 341 -2.82 -1.73 -41.44
CA TYR A 341 -2.49 -0.67 -42.40
C TYR A 341 -3.12 -0.89 -43.78
N GLN A 342 -3.71 0.17 -44.35
CA GLN A 342 -4.36 0.18 -45.67
C GLN A 342 -3.47 0.82 -46.75
N CYS A 343 -3.33 0.15 -47.90
CA CYS A 343 -2.60 0.68 -49.05
C CYS A 343 -3.42 1.76 -49.81
N ASN A 344 -2.87 2.95 -50.01
CA ASN A 344 -3.55 4.09 -50.66
C ASN A 344 -3.87 3.93 -52.16
N SER A 345 -3.48 2.82 -52.80
CA SER A 345 -3.56 2.64 -54.26
C SER A 345 -4.70 1.75 -54.76
N GLN A 346 -5.48 1.12 -53.88
CA GLN A 346 -6.60 0.26 -54.28
C GLN A 346 -7.93 0.77 -53.74
N THR A 347 -8.79 1.25 -54.64
CA THR A 347 -10.18 1.58 -54.34
C THR A 347 -10.96 0.29 -54.07
N GLY A 348 -11.57 0.18 -52.88
CA GLY A 348 -12.44 -0.97 -52.53
C GLY A 348 -11.81 -2.09 -51.69
N THR A 349 -10.55 -1.94 -51.23
CA THR A 349 -9.94 -2.87 -50.27
C THR A 349 -10.04 -2.32 -48.84
N ALA A 350 -10.73 -3.04 -47.96
CA ALA A 350 -10.81 -2.74 -46.53
C ALA A 350 -9.83 -3.63 -45.75
N VAL A 351 -9.24 -3.05 -44.71
CA VAL A 351 -8.33 -3.73 -43.77
C VAL A 351 -9.07 -4.23 -42.53
N GLY A 352 -8.43 -5.11 -41.78
CA GLY A 352 -8.97 -5.61 -40.52
C GLY A 352 -8.98 -4.48 -39.48
N GLN A 353 -10.15 -4.20 -38.92
CA GLN A 353 -10.27 -3.23 -37.83
C GLN A 353 -9.87 -3.87 -36.50
N GLY A 354 -9.48 -3.04 -35.53
CA GLY A 354 -9.22 -3.54 -34.18
C GLY A 354 -10.49 -3.97 -33.44
N GLY A 355 -10.36 -4.97 -32.58
CA GLY A 355 -11.44 -5.35 -31.65
C GLY A 355 -11.62 -4.31 -30.55
N ASN A 356 -12.80 -4.23 -29.95
CA ASN A 356 -13.09 -3.32 -28.83
C ASN A 356 -13.61 -4.07 -27.59
N GLN A 357 -14.26 -3.40 -26.64
CA GLN A 357 -14.75 -4.02 -25.41
C GLN A 357 -16.11 -4.75 -25.56
N SER A 358 -16.76 -4.64 -26.72
CA SER A 358 -18.13 -5.13 -26.95
C SER A 358 -18.30 -5.93 -28.24
N ALA A 359 -17.37 -5.82 -29.18
CA ALA A 359 -17.42 -6.51 -30.46
C ALA A 359 -16.00 -6.74 -31.01
N GLY A 360 -15.87 -7.78 -31.83
CA GLY A 360 -14.67 -8.01 -32.62
C GLY A 360 -14.52 -6.99 -33.73
N GLY A 361 -13.28 -6.83 -34.18
CA GLY A 361 -12.97 -5.92 -35.26
C GLY A 361 -13.65 -6.37 -36.55
N LEU A 362 -14.21 -5.42 -37.29
CA LEU A 362 -14.81 -5.71 -38.59
C LEU A 362 -13.76 -6.27 -39.54
N SER A 363 -14.19 -7.21 -40.39
CA SER A 363 -13.33 -7.78 -41.42
C SER A 363 -12.92 -6.72 -42.44
N GLY A 364 -11.77 -6.96 -43.07
CA GLY A 364 -11.48 -6.39 -44.37
C GLY A 364 -12.36 -6.97 -45.47
N THR A 365 -11.94 -6.77 -46.73
CA THR A 365 -12.68 -7.26 -47.90
C THR A 365 -12.86 -8.78 -47.89
N SER A 366 -14.02 -9.26 -48.34
CA SER A 366 -14.34 -10.69 -48.49
C SER A 366 -13.25 -11.43 -49.30
N PRO A 367 -12.85 -12.66 -48.90
CA PRO A 367 -13.51 -13.54 -47.94
C PRO A 367 -12.94 -13.49 -46.50
N ALA A 368 -12.38 -12.35 -46.07
CA ALA A 368 -11.95 -12.20 -44.67
C ALA A 368 -13.14 -12.22 -43.69
N THR A 369 -12.87 -12.58 -42.43
CA THR A 369 -13.90 -12.68 -41.37
C THR A 369 -13.63 -11.68 -40.25
N ALA A 370 -14.69 -11.25 -39.58
CA ALA A 370 -14.61 -10.36 -38.43
C ALA A 370 -14.03 -11.12 -37.23
N GLY A 371 -13.42 -10.38 -36.31
CA GLY A 371 -13.11 -10.92 -34.99
C GLY A 371 -14.38 -11.22 -34.19
N ALA A 372 -14.21 -11.96 -33.11
CA ALA A 372 -15.26 -12.31 -32.16
C ALA A 372 -14.70 -12.27 -30.73
N PHE A 373 -15.54 -12.62 -29.76
CA PHE A 373 -15.11 -12.75 -28.37
C PHE A 373 -13.99 -13.79 -28.27
N GLY A 374 -12.82 -13.37 -27.78
CA GLY A 374 -11.64 -14.21 -27.62
C GLY A 374 -10.93 -14.65 -28.90
N VAL A 375 -11.42 -14.31 -30.10
CA VAL A 375 -10.94 -14.87 -31.37
C VAL A 375 -10.78 -13.78 -32.43
N GLY A 376 -9.62 -13.73 -33.08
CA GLY A 376 -9.31 -12.87 -34.21
C GLY A 376 -9.87 -13.43 -35.51
N GLY A 377 -10.23 -12.52 -36.42
CA GLY A 377 -10.78 -12.87 -37.71
C GLY A 377 -9.75 -13.53 -38.62
N ASN A 378 -10.16 -14.52 -39.39
CA ASN A 378 -9.33 -15.15 -40.41
C ASN A 378 -9.21 -14.25 -41.65
N ALA A 379 -8.03 -14.26 -42.26
CA ALA A 379 -7.79 -13.70 -43.58
C ALA A 379 -8.51 -14.50 -44.69
N GLY A 380 -8.77 -13.85 -45.83
CA GLY A 380 -9.49 -14.45 -46.96
C GLY A 380 -8.64 -14.66 -48.22
N GLY A 381 -8.70 -15.85 -48.83
CA GLY A 381 -8.29 -16.11 -50.22
C GLY A 381 -7.01 -16.96 -50.40
N ALA A 382 -6.98 -17.75 -51.48
CA ALA A 382 -5.79 -18.48 -51.93
C ALA A 382 -4.98 -17.62 -52.91
N GLY A 383 -3.68 -17.43 -52.65
CA GLY A 383 -2.74 -16.81 -53.60
C GLY A 383 -2.30 -15.37 -53.31
N THR A 384 -2.86 -14.69 -52.31
CA THR A 384 -2.47 -13.33 -51.90
C THR A 384 -2.14 -13.25 -50.41
N ALA A 385 -1.09 -12.52 -50.05
CA ALA A 385 -0.62 -12.44 -48.67
C ALA A 385 -1.53 -11.52 -47.84
N SER A 386 -2.15 -12.11 -46.82
CA SER A 386 -3.32 -11.53 -46.14
C SER A 386 -3.23 -11.77 -44.62
N GLY A 387 -3.37 -10.71 -43.83
CA GLY A 387 -3.15 -10.73 -42.38
C GLY A 387 -4.35 -11.24 -41.56
N GLY A 388 -4.10 -12.19 -40.67
CA GLY A 388 -5.08 -12.62 -39.66
C GLY A 388 -5.25 -11.58 -38.54
N GLY A 389 -6.44 -11.47 -37.97
CA GLY A 389 -6.72 -10.58 -36.83
C GLY A 389 -6.08 -11.08 -35.54
N GLY A 390 -5.58 -10.19 -34.69
CA GLY A 390 -5.01 -10.52 -33.39
C GLY A 390 -6.08 -10.98 -32.39
N GLY A 391 -5.72 -11.92 -31.51
CA GLY A 391 -6.59 -12.35 -30.40
C GLY A 391 -6.72 -11.26 -29.33
N GLY A 392 -7.82 -11.22 -28.61
CA GLY A 392 -8.04 -10.21 -27.57
C GLY A 392 -9.19 -10.57 -26.65
N TYR A 393 -9.67 -9.63 -25.85
CA TYR A 393 -10.97 -9.77 -25.20
C TYR A 393 -12.05 -9.89 -26.28
N TYR A 394 -12.00 -8.97 -27.25
CA TYR A 394 -12.49 -9.23 -28.60
C TYR A 394 -11.32 -9.14 -29.59
N GLY A 395 -11.25 -10.11 -30.50
CA GLY A 395 -10.19 -10.15 -31.50
C GLY A 395 -10.38 -9.09 -32.58
N GLY A 396 -9.29 -8.73 -33.25
CA GLY A 396 -9.33 -7.87 -34.43
C GLY A 396 -9.88 -8.61 -35.66
N GLY A 397 -10.30 -7.87 -36.68
CA GLY A 397 -10.74 -8.43 -37.94
C GLY A 397 -9.58 -8.94 -38.78
N GLY A 398 -9.81 -10.01 -39.56
CA GLY A 398 -8.87 -10.42 -40.60
C GLY A 398 -8.98 -9.49 -41.81
N ALA A 399 -7.95 -9.46 -42.64
CA ALA A 399 -7.96 -8.72 -43.90
C ALA A 399 -7.67 -9.64 -45.08
N ALA A 400 -8.25 -9.35 -46.23
CA ALA A 400 -7.76 -9.83 -47.51
C ALA A 400 -6.92 -8.70 -48.11
N PHE A 401 -5.72 -8.98 -48.60
CA PHE A 401 -4.86 -8.00 -49.27
C PHE A 401 -4.39 -6.81 -48.40
N GLY A 402 -4.29 -6.99 -47.09
CA GLY A 402 -3.81 -5.98 -46.15
C GLY A 402 -3.54 -6.55 -44.76
N GLY A 403 -3.15 -5.68 -43.82
CA GLY A 403 -2.90 -6.06 -42.43
C GLY A 403 -4.18 -6.39 -41.66
N GLY A 404 -4.12 -7.41 -40.81
CA GLY A 404 -5.18 -7.72 -39.85
C GLY A 404 -5.22 -6.70 -38.72
N GLY A 405 -6.38 -6.52 -38.08
CA GLY A 405 -6.51 -5.64 -36.92
C GLY A 405 -6.01 -6.31 -35.63
N GLY A 406 -5.56 -5.53 -34.66
CA GLY A 406 -5.17 -6.00 -33.33
C GLY A 406 -6.36 -6.33 -32.43
N GLY A 407 -6.18 -7.25 -31.48
CA GLY A 407 -7.19 -7.55 -30.46
C GLY A 407 -7.17 -6.55 -29.30
N SER A 408 -8.32 -6.33 -28.67
CA SER A 408 -8.42 -5.49 -27.47
C SER A 408 -7.87 -6.17 -26.22
N SER A 409 -7.34 -5.38 -25.29
CA SER A 409 -7.10 -5.82 -23.92
C SER A 409 -8.37 -5.74 -23.07
N TYR A 410 -8.36 -6.32 -21.86
CA TYR A 410 -9.45 -6.24 -20.88
C TYR A 410 -8.93 -6.40 -19.45
N THR A 411 -9.66 -5.83 -18.49
CA THR A 411 -9.49 -6.08 -17.06
C THR A 411 -10.86 -6.18 -16.40
N ASP A 412 -11.00 -7.18 -15.54
CA ASP A 412 -12.17 -7.35 -14.68
C ASP A 412 -12.32 -6.14 -13.72
N PRO A 413 -13.56 -5.72 -13.38
CA PRO A 413 -13.80 -4.57 -12.52
C PRO A 413 -13.18 -4.64 -11.11
N LEU A 414 -12.83 -5.83 -10.62
CA LEU A 414 -12.12 -6.01 -9.34
C LEU A 414 -10.64 -5.63 -9.43
N ALA A 415 -10.09 -5.50 -10.63
CA ALA A 415 -8.70 -5.10 -10.83
C ALA A 415 -8.48 -3.63 -10.45
N THR A 416 -7.36 -3.34 -9.79
CA THR A 416 -6.93 -1.99 -9.41
C THR A 416 -5.58 -1.64 -10.04
N ALA A 417 -5.19 -0.36 -10.00
CA ALA A 417 -3.93 0.12 -10.58
C ALA A 417 -3.71 -0.31 -12.05
N VAL A 418 -4.80 -0.38 -12.82
CA VAL A 418 -4.81 -0.87 -14.20
C VAL A 418 -4.11 0.11 -15.14
N GLN A 419 -3.22 -0.41 -15.99
CA GLN A 419 -2.70 0.30 -17.15
C GLN A 419 -2.73 -0.59 -18.38
N HIS A 420 -3.30 -0.08 -19.46
CA HIS A 420 -3.27 -0.70 -20.77
C HIS A 420 -2.23 0.01 -21.65
N THR A 421 -1.41 -0.76 -22.35
CA THR A 421 -0.47 -0.24 -23.35
C THR A 421 -0.69 -0.98 -24.67
N GLN A 422 -0.89 -0.22 -25.74
CA GLN A 422 -1.02 -0.76 -27.09
C GLN A 422 0.37 -0.94 -27.72
N GLY A 423 0.54 -1.99 -28.52
CA GLY A 423 1.76 -2.18 -29.33
C GLY A 423 3.06 -2.27 -28.54
N PHE A 424 3.07 -3.05 -27.46
CA PHE A 424 4.18 -3.16 -26.52
C PHE A 424 5.16 -4.31 -26.85
N GLN A 425 4.64 -5.51 -27.13
CA GLN A 425 5.42 -6.75 -27.14
C GLN A 425 5.75 -7.23 -28.56
N ASP A 426 7.04 -7.47 -28.79
CA ASP A 426 7.56 -8.17 -29.97
C ASP A 426 7.67 -9.68 -29.69
N GLY A 427 7.44 -10.53 -30.69
CA GLY A 427 7.49 -11.98 -30.53
C GLY A 427 6.35 -12.58 -29.69
N VAL A 428 6.62 -13.65 -28.95
CA VAL A 428 5.60 -14.36 -28.15
C VAL A 428 5.16 -13.54 -26.93
N GLY A 429 3.99 -13.88 -26.40
CA GLY A 429 3.47 -13.27 -25.19
C GLY A 429 4.23 -13.72 -23.93
N GLU A 430 3.92 -13.05 -22.82
CA GLU A 430 4.43 -13.35 -21.49
C GLU A 430 3.38 -12.97 -20.44
N VAL A 431 3.31 -13.72 -19.34
CA VAL A 431 2.55 -13.30 -18.15
C VAL A 431 3.48 -13.35 -16.95
N THR A 432 3.62 -12.25 -16.22
CA THR A 432 4.36 -12.20 -14.97
C THR A 432 3.41 -11.91 -13.81
N ILE A 433 3.51 -12.72 -12.75
CA ILE A 433 2.76 -12.57 -11.50
C ILE A 433 3.75 -12.24 -10.38
N SER A 434 3.56 -11.11 -9.71
CA SER A 434 4.31 -10.72 -8.53
C SER A 434 3.42 -10.60 -7.30
N TYR A 435 3.93 -10.97 -6.13
CA TYR A 435 3.16 -10.92 -4.89
C TYR A 435 4.08 -10.79 -3.67
N ASN A 436 3.52 -10.21 -2.61
CA ASN A 436 4.20 -10.06 -1.33
C ASN A 436 3.71 -11.13 -0.35
N ILE A 437 4.64 -11.79 0.35
CA ILE A 437 4.31 -12.73 1.44
C ILE A 437 4.85 -12.19 2.75
N ASP A 438 3.99 -12.21 3.77
CA ASP A 438 4.34 -11.97 5.16
C ASP A 438 5.01 -13.20 5.77
N CYS A 439 6.01 -12.98 6.61
CA CYS A 439 6.58 -14.04 7.41
C CYS A 439 5.64 -14.48 8.54
N THR A 440 5.66 -15.77 8.87
CA THR A 440 5.06 -16.32 10.09
C THR A 440 6.10 -17.15 10.86
N PRO A 441 6.35 -16.86 12.16
CA PRO A 441 5.81 -15.75 12.95
C PRO A 441 6.25 -14.37 12.42
N SER A 442 5.46 -13.33 12.70
CA SER A 442 5.75 -11.98 12.22
C SER A 442 7.09 -11.51 12.76
N ASN A 443 7.93 -11.00 11.87
CA ASN A 443 9.24 -10.42 12.16
C ASN A 443 9.20 -8.88 12.20
N SER A 444 8.00 -8.30 12.37
CA SER A 444 7.83 -6.86 12.43
C SER A 444 8.69 -6.25 13.55
N LYS A 445 9.29 -5.10 13.27
CA LYS A 445 10.08 -4.34 14.23
C LYS A 445 9.41 -3.02 14.55
N THR A 446 9.52 -2.60 15.80
CA THR A 446 8.93 -1.35 16.27
C THR A 446 10.01 -0.46 16.83
N PHE A 447 9.96 0.83 16.50
CA PHE A 447 10.83 1.86 17.08
C PHE A 447 9.99 3.10 17.39
N SER A 448 10.52 3.98 18.25
CA SER A 448 9.84 5.21 18.63
C SER A 448 10.43 6.42 17.94
N ILE A 449 9.56 7.35 17.54
CA ILE A 449 9.94 8.72 17.19
C ILE A 449 9.36 9.64 18.26
N THR A 450 10.23 10.33 18.99
CA THR A 450 9.85 11.32 20.00
C THR A 450 10.19 12.71 19.49
N VAL A 451 9.19 13.59 19.46
CA VAL A 451 9.35 14.99 19.11
C VAL A 451 9.25 15.81 20.38
N ASN A 452 10.35 16.44 20.78
CA ASN A 452 10.38 17.38 21.89
C ASN A 452 9.69 18.69 21.49
N PRO A 453 9.01 19.37 22.43
CA PRO A 453 8.34 20.64 22.14
C PRO A 453 9.36 21.70 21.75
N THR A 454 8.94 22.70 20.97
CA THR A 454 9.78 23.89 20.72
C THR A 454 9.72 24.88 21.85
N SER A 455 8.59 25.04 22.53
CA SER A 455 8.37 26.22 23.34
C SER A 455 8.78 26.07 24.79
N GLU A 456 9.71 26.93 25.22
CA GLU A 456 10.15 27.04 26.59
C GLU A 456 10.09 28.50 27.03
N PRO A 457 9.58 28.78 28.24
CA PRO A 457 9.72 30.10 28.83
C PRO A 457 11.20 30.43 29.06
N ASN A 458 11.54 31.71 29.16
CA ASN A 458 12.87 32.09 29.62
C ASN A 458 13.10 31.68 31.08
N ALA A 459 14.32 31.94 31.59
CA ALA A 459 14.69 31.63 32.98
C ALA A 459 13.77 32.25 34.05
N ASN A 460 13.00 33.29 33.71
CA ASN A 460 12.06 33.94 34.62
C ASN A 460 10.63 33.37 34.53
N GLY A 461 10.38 32.43 33.62
CA GLY A 461 9.04 31.87 33.37
C GLY A 461 8.20 32.70 32.39
N ILE A 462 8.82 33.46 31.48
CA ILE A 462 8.13 34.33 30.52
C ILE A 462 8.14 33.68 29.12
N LEU A 463 6.96 33.57 28.51
CA LEU A 463 6.79 33.26 27.09
C LEU A 463 6.51 34.53 26.28
N PHE A 464 7.15 34.67 25.12
CA PHE A 464 7.01 35.79 24.20
C PHE A 464 6.26 35.36 22.95
N VAL A 465 5.26 36.14 22.53
CA VAL A 465 4.39 35.83 21.40
C VAL A 465 4.39 36.99 20.42
N LYS A 466 4.70 36.70 19.15
CA LYS A 466 4.69 37.68 18.07
C LYS A 466 4.08 37.05 16.82
N LYS A 467 2.92 37.56 16.42
CA LYS A 467 2.11 37.06 15.28
C LYS A 467 2.97 36.67 14.07
N GLY A 468 2.87 35.42 13.63
CA GLY A 468 3.58 34.89 12.46
C GLY A 468 5.05 34.53 12.66
N SER A 469 5.59 34.63 13.88
CA SER A 469 6.95 34.15 14.19
C SER A 469 7.00 32.62 14.28
N THR A 470 8.18 32.04 14.14
CA THR A 470 8.39 30.58 14.18
C THR A 470 9.25 30.12 15.36
N GLY A 471 9.55 31.03 16.28
CA GLY A 471 10.44 30.79 17.41
C GLY A 471 9.78 30.02 18.56
N THR A 472 10.59 29.72 19.57
CA THR A 472 10.18 28.91 20.73
C THR A 472 9.37 29.69 21.76
N GLY A 473 9.51 31.00 21.81
CA GLY A 473 8.86 31.87 22.78
C GLY A 473 9.74 32.24 23.97
N ASN A 474 11.05 31.97 23.98
CA ASN A 474 11.90 32.35 25.11
C ASN A 474 12.47 33.79 25.05
N ALA A 475 12.26 34.51 23.94
CA ALA A 475 12.64 35.91 23.76
C ALA A 475 11.89 36.53 22.56
N TRP A 476 11.90 37.86 22.41
CA TRP A 476 11.24 38.53 21.28
C TRP A 476 11.78 38.15 19.90
N ASN A 477 13.10 37.98 19.77
CA ASN A 477 13.73 37.54 18.51
C ASN A 477 13.54 36.03 18.24
N ASN A 478 12.97 35.31 19.19
CA ASN A 478 12.67 33.89 19.13
C ASN A 478 11.23 33.65 19.64
N ALA A 479 10.30 34.54 19.33
CA ALA A 479 8.94 34.49 19.86
C ALA A 479 8.08 33.39 19.20
N SER A 480 7.11 32.86 19.94
CA SER A 480 6.08 31.98 19.40
C SER A 480 5.15 32.74 18.47
N GLY A 481 4.65 32.09 17.42
CA GLY A 481 3.84 32.72 16.37
C GLY A 481 2.41 33.05 16.77
N GLU A 482 1.83 32.30 17.71
CA GLU A 482 0.41 32.41 18.06
C GLU A 482 0.21 32.30 19.58
N LEU A 483 -0.71 33.12 20.12
CA LEU A 483 -1.05 33.08 21.54
C LEU A 483 -1.73 31.75 21.92
N ALA A 484 -2.52 31.17 21.01
CA ALA A 484 -3.17 29.89 21.25
C ALA A 484 -2.15 28.77 21.52
N ASP A 485 -1.03 28.76 20.79
CA ASP A 485 0.08 27.81 21.01
C ASP A 485 0.75 28.07 22.37
N ALA A 486 1.04 29.34 22.70
CA ALA A 486 1.67 29.70 23.96
C ALA A 486 0.81 29.32 25.19
N LEU A 487 -0.52 29.46 25.11
CA LEU A 487 -1.43 29.06 26.17
C LEU A 487 -1.51 27.53 26.32
N LEU A 488 -1.52 26.79 25.20
CA LEU A 488 -1.49 25.33 25.22
C LEU A 488 -0.20 24.83 25.89
N VAL A 489 0.95 25.41 25.54
CA VAL A 489 2.25 25.11 26.15
C VAL A 489 2.27 25.49 27.63
N ALA A 490 1.79 26.68 27.99
CA ALA A 490 1.76 27.13 29.38
C ALA A 490 0.94 26.21 30.28
N LYS A 491 -0.21 25.74 29.78
CA LYS A 491 -1.00 24.73 30.48
C LYS A 491 -0.25 23.41 30.65
N ASP A 492 0.28 22.85 29.56
CA ASP A 492 1.00 21.58 29.62
C ASP A 492 2.21 21.63 30.56
N LEU A 493 3.01 22.71 30.54
CA LEU A 493 4.18 22.86 31.39
C LEU A 493 3.79 23.05 32.86
N ASN A 494 2.79 23.87 33.15
CA ASN A 494 2.35 24.12 34.52
C ASN A 494 1.63 22.91 35.14
N ASP A 495 1.01 22.05 34.33
CA ASP A 495 0.46 20.76 34.78
C ASP A 495 1.58 19.78 35.21
N ILE A 496 2.82 19.93 34.67
CA ILE A 496 3.99 19.10 35.01
C ILE A 496 4.76 19.69 36.19
N VAL A 497 5.16 20.97 36.10
CA VAL A 497 5.82 21.73 37.15
C VAL A 497 5.11 23.07 37.30
N ALA A 498 4.35 23.21 38.38
CA ALA A 498 3.61 24.43 38.66
C ALA A 498 4.55 25.66 38.66
N GLY A 499 4.16 26.70 37.92
CA GLY A 499 4.92 27.95 37.82
C GLY A 499 6.09 27.93 36.83
N SER A 500 6.21 26.89 35.99
CA SER A 500 7.12 26.89 34.84
C SER A 500 6.87 28.07 33.92
N VAL A 501 5.62 28.36 33.59
CA VAL A 501 5.19 29.60 32.93
C VAL A 501 4.45 30.47 33.94
N LYS A 502 4.91 31.70 34.10
CA LYS A 502 4.33 32.72 34.98
C LYS A 502 3.68 33.84 34.18
N GLU A 503 4.28 34.19 33.05
CA GLU A 503 3.84 35.31 32.22
C GLU A 503 3.88 34.96 30.73
N ILE A 504 2.95 35.52 29.97
CA ILE A 504 2.93 35.49 28.51
C ILE A 504 2.86 36.93 28.00
N TRP A 505 3.90 37.37 27.30
CA TRP A 505 4.03 38.70 26.74
C TRP A 505 3.68 38.65 25.26
N VAL A 506 2.67 39.42 24.85
CA VAL A 506 2.07 39.34 23.52
C VAL A 506 2.29 40.65 22.78
N ALA A 507 3.01 40.58 21.68
CA ALA A 507 3.21 41.72 20.79
C ALA A 507 1.93 42.07 20.04
N LYS A 508 1.94 43.25 19.45
CA LYS A 508 0.90 43.76 18.56
C LYS A 508 0.44 42.74 17.54
N GLY A 509 -0.86 42.79 17.23
CA GLY A 509 -1.47 41.93 16.22
C GLY A 509 -2.81 41.36 16.68
N THR A 510 -3.48 40.71 15.75
CA THR A 510 -4.75 40.02 15.98
C THR A 510 -4.50 38.52 16.09
N TYR A 511 -4.84 37.97 17.26
CA TYR A 511 -4.71 36.55 17.58
C TYR A 511 -6.10 35.94 17.64
N LYS A 512 -6.23 34.73 17.08
CA LYS A 512 -7.48 33.97 17.08
C LYS A 512 -7.32 32.70 17.90
N PRO A 513 -8.36 32.23 18.59
CA PRO A 513 -8.27 30.97 19.28
C PRO A 513 -8.20 29.82 18.27
N MET A 514 -7.39 28.80 18.56
CA MET A 514 -7.14 27.70 17.62
C MET A 514 -7.54 26.32 18.16
N TYR A 515 -7.76 26.22 19.46
CA TYR A 515 -7.88 24.94 20.16
C TYR A 515 -9.09 24.91 21.09
N SER A 516 -9.71 23.75 21.16
CA SER A 516 -10.78 23.45 22.09
C SER A 516 -10.26 23.46 23.53
N PRO A 517 -11.00 24.06 24.46
CA PRO A 517 -10.74 23.94 25.89
C PRO A 517 -11.40 22.71 26.52
N ALA A 518 -12.23 21.96 25.77
CA ALA A 518 -13.07 20.89 26.32
C ALA A 518 -12.27 19.68 26.78
N ASP A 519 -12.68 19.05 27.88
CA ASP A 519 -11.95 17.94 28.52
C ASP A 519 -11.69 16.76 27.56
N ASN A 520 -12.63 16.49 26.64
CA ASN A 520 -12.54 15.39 25.68
C ASN A 520 -11.84 15.76 24.36
N ASN A 521 -11.44 17.02 24.16
CA ASN A 521 -10.81 17.49 22.91
C ASN A 521 -9.72 18.56 23.13
N PHE A 522 -9.18 18.65 24.34
CA PHE A 522 -8.29 19.73 24.74
C PHE A 522 -7.02 19.81 23.86
N GLY A 523 -6.78 21.00 23.29
CA GLY A 523 -5.59 21.27 22.48
C GLY A 523 -5.70 20.88 21.00
N ASN A 524 -6.89 20.48 20.54
CA ASN A 524 -7.18 20.22 19.12
C ASN A 524 -8.19 21.24 18.57
N PRO A 525 -8.20 21.52 17.25
CA PRO A 525 -9.21 22.40 16.64
C PRO A 525 -10.64 21.87 16.82
N ALA A 526 -11.59 22.76 17.12
CA ALA A 526 -13.01 22.45 17.29
C ALA A 526 -13.95 23.54 16.72
N GLY A 527 -13.51 24.29 15.72
CA GLY A 527 -14.32 25.34 15.10
C GLY A 527 -14.70 26.43 16.11
N ARG A 528 -16.00 26.68 16.27
CA ARG A 528 -16.55 27.74 17.14
C ARG A 528 -16.28 27.55 18.63
N ASP A 529 -15.95 26.33 19.06
CA ASP A 529 -15.56 26.04 20.46
C ASP A 529 -14.10 26.40 20.76
N ASN A 530 -13.31 26.80 19.75
CA ASN A 530 -11.97 27.30 20.01
C ASN A 530 -12.03 28.57 20.86
N THR A 531 -11.26 28.62 21.95
CA THR A 531 -11.22 29.79 22.86
C THR A 531 -9.79 30.04 23.35
N PHE A 532 -9.54 31.24 23.89
CA PHE A 532 -8.39 31.48 24.74
C PHE A 532 -8.73 31.06 26.18
N LEU A 533 -8.24 29.90 26.62
CA LEU A 533 -8.44 29.41 27.98
C LEU A 533 -7.37 30.01 28.91
N MET A 534 -7.81 30.71 29.95
CA MET A 534 -6.94 31.22 31.01
C MET A 534 -6.25 30.07 31.76
N VAL A 535 -4.94 30.18 31.97
CA VAL A 535 -4.14 29.18 32.68
C VAL A 535 -3.93 29.62 34.14
N ASN A 536 -4.08 28.68 35.07
CA ASN A 536 -3.95 28.93 36.51
C ASN A 536 -2.62 29.63 36.85
N ASN A 537 -2.69 30.73 37.58
CA ASN A 537 -1.55 31.57 37.99
C ASN A 537 -0.70 32.17 36.85
N VAL A 538 -1.18 32.17 35.60
CA VAL A 538 -0.45 32.78 34.47
C VAL A 538 -1.00 34.16 34.17
N LYS A 539 -0.10 35.12 33.96
CA LYS A 539 -0.44 36.50 33.59
C LYS A 539 -0.21 36.73 32.10
N LEU A 540 -1.21 37.26 31.41
CA LEU A 540 -1.15 37.65 30.02
C LEU A 540 -0.99 39.17 29.93
N TYR A 541 0.04 39.63 29.24
CA TYR A 541 0.31 41.05 29.01
C TYR A 541 0.36 41.35 27.51
N GLY A 542 -0.54 42.21 27.02
CA GLY A 542 -0.60 42.67 25.63
C GLY A 542 0.05 44.03 25.42
N ASN A 543 -0.14 44.66 24.26
CA ASN A 543 0.34 46.01 23.96
C ASN A 543 1.88 46.18 23.85
N PHE A 544 2.61 45.10 23.55
CA PHE A 544 4.04 45.19 23.23
C PHE A 544 4.28 45.47 21.74
N ALA A 545 5.31 46.24 21.41
CA ALA A 545 5.87 46.33 20.06
C ALA A 545 6.59 45.03 19.64
N GLY A 546 7.08 44.28 20.63
CA GLY A 546 7.87 43.06 20.46
C GLY A 546 9.37 43.33 20.46
N THR A 547 9.81 44.34 21.21
CA THR A 547 11.22 44.76 21.37
C THR A 547 11.57 45.19 22.79
N GLU A 548 10.61 45.17 23.70
CA GLU A 548 10.72 45.62 25.08
C GLU A 548 11.58 44.69 25.94
N ASN A 549 12.31 45.24 26.91
CA ASN A 549 13.14 44.45 27.84
C ASN A 549 12.40 44.15 29.15
N THR A 550 11.54 45.09 29.59
CA THR A 550 10.80 45.00 30.84
C THR A 550 9.31 45.22 30.63
N LEU A 551 8.50 44.81 31.60
CA LEU A 551 7.05 45.05 31.58
C LEU A 551 6.70 46.55 31.56
N PHE A 552 7.54 47.40 32.16
CA PHE A 552 7.32 48.85 32.24
C PHE A 552 7.65 49.59 30.94
N ASP A 553 8.32 48.94 29.99
CA ASP A 553 8.65 49.53 28.68
C ASP A 553 7.41 49.59 27.76
N ARG A 554 6.31 48.91 28.15
CA ARG A 554 5.05 48.90 27.38
C ARG A 554 4.44 50.28 27.28
N ASN A 555 4.04 50.65 26.07
CA ASN A 555 3.21 51.84 25.86
C ASN A 555 1.74 51.45 25.63
N LEU A 556 0.94 51.51 26.69
CA LEU A 556 -0.47 51.14 26.67
C LEU A 556 -1.35 52.11 25.85
N ASN A 557 -0.87 53.34 25.65
CA ASN A 557 -1.59 54.36 24.90
C ASN A 557 -1.32 54.29 23.39
N LEU A 558 -0.33 53.50 22.95
CA LEU A 558 0.02 53.40 21.54
C LEU A 558 -0.87 52.39 20.83
N THR A 559 -1.79 52.90 20.00
CA THR A 559 -2.77 52.08 19.28
C THR A 559 -2.14 51.12 18.28
N GLU A 560 -0.97 51.46 17.73
CA GLU A 560 -0.20 50.60 16.83
C GLU A 560 0.30 49.32 17.50
N ASN A 561 0.42 49.32 18.83
CA ASN A 561 0.88 48.17 19.59
C ASN A 561 -0.24 47.25 20.05
N LYS A 562 -1.50 47.53 19.70
CA LYS A 562 -2.67 46.78 20.20
C LYS A 562 -2.54 45.28 19.98
N SER A 563 -2.71 44.54 21.08
CA SER A 563 -2.91 43.09 21.05
C SER A 563 -4.40 42.80 21.09
N ILE A 564 -4.93 42.24 20.01
CA ILE A 564 -6.36 41.97 19.82
C ILE A 564 -6.58 40.46 19.89
N LEU A 565 -7.45 40.02 20.80
CA LEU A 565 -8.01 38.67 20.86
C LEU A 565 -9.33 38.70 20.10
N SER A 566 -9.39 38.03 18.95
CA SER A 566 -10.56 38.06 18.08
C SER A 566 -11.17 36.67 17.91
N GLY A 567 -12.49 36.58 18.12
CA GLY A 567 -13.30 35.41 17.77
C GLY A 567 -13.80 35.40 16.32
N ASP A 568 -13.63 36.48 15.55
CA ASP A 568 -13.98 36.58 14.13
C ASP A 568 -12.95 35.79 13.31
N PHE A 569 -13.27 34.57 12.86
CA PHE A 569 -12.35 33.70 12.10
C PHE A 569 -12.16 34.12 10.64
N ASN A 570 -13.14 34.79 10.03
CA ASN A 570 -13.14 35.20 8.63
C ASN A 570 -12.73 36.66 8.41
N ASN A 571 -12.56 37.44 9.47
CA ASN A 571 -12.32 38.88 9.45
C ASN A 571 -13.38 39.65 8.64
N ASN A 572 -14.64 39.23 8.70
CA ASN A 572 -15.71 39.76 7.85
C ASN A 572 -16.87 40.39 8.66
N ASP A 573 -16.71 40.52 9.97
CA ASP A 573 -17.70 41.16 10.82
C ASP A 573 -17.86 42.63 10.48
N LEU A 574 -19.11 43.05 10.32
CA LEU A 574 -19.47 44.47 10.26
C LEU A 574 -20.12 44.88 11.57
N ILE A 575 -19.42 45.73 12.31
CA ILE A 575 -19.85 46.29 13.59
C ILE A 575 -20.30 47.73 13.37
N THR A 576 -21.53 48.05 13.75
CA THR A 576 -22.12 49.39 13.68
C THR A 576 -22.82 49.74 14.98
N GLY A 577 -22.92 51.04 15.29
CA GLY A 577 -23.51 51.52 16.54
C GLY A 577 -22.66 51.21 17.77
N SER A 578 -23.22 51.49 18.95
CA SER A 578 -22.63 51.19 20.26
C SER A 578 -23.71 51.08 21.33
N GLY A 579 -23.38 50.42 22.45
CA GLY A 579 -24.32 50.18 23.54
C GLY A 579 -25.60 49.50 23.04
N SER A 580 -26.76 50.09 23.28
CA SER A 580 -28.07 49.57 22.83
C SER A 580 -28.29 49.62 21.32
N THR A 581 -27.44 50.31 20.55
CA THR A 581 -27.52 50.37 19.08
C THR A 581 -26.48 49.50 18.39
N LEU A 582 -25.69 48.75 19.17
CA LEU A 582 -24.66 47.85 18.65
C LEU A 582 -25.31 46.77 17.78
N SER A 583 -24.91 46.72 16.51
CA SER A 583 -25.32 45.69 15.56
C SER A 583 -24.07 45.06 14.95
N ILE A 584 -23.98 43.74 15.08
CA ILE A 584 -22.90 42.92 14.52
C ILE A 584 -23.51 41.98 13.49
N THR A 585 -23.03 42.06 12.25
CA THR A 585 -23.45 41.18 11.15
C THR A 585 -22.27 40.37 10.63
N ASN A 586 -22.56 39.25 9.97
CA ASN A 586 -21.61 38.24 9.47
C ASN A 586 -20.89 37.39 10.53
N ASN A 587 -21.25 37.52 11.81
CA ASN A 587 -20.62 36.85 12.94
C ASN A 587 -20.99 35.37 13.17
N SER A 588 -21.62 34.70 12.19
CA SER A 588 -22.17 33.34 12.37
C SER A 588 -21.10 32.26 12.57
N GLU A 589 -19.88 32.52 12.09
CA GLU A 589 -18.73 31.63 12.16
C GLU A 589 -17.94 31.77 13.47
N ASN A 590 -18.15 32.89 14.17
CA ASN A 590 -17.25 33.34 15.22
C ASN A 590 -17.16 32.35 16.38
N ALA A 591 -16.05 32.40 17.10
CA ALA A 591 -15.90 31.73 18.39
C ALA A 591 -17.10 32.04 19.30
N TYR A 592 -17.63 31.03 20.00
CA TYR A 592 -18.69 31.27 20.99
C TYR A 592 -18.18 32.19 22.11
N HIS A 593 -16.97 31.93 22.60
CA HIS A 593 -16.33 32.71 23.66
C HIS A 593 -14.91 33.08 23.25
N VAL A 594 -14.57 34.37 23.24
CA VAL A 594 -13.19 34.81 22.95
C VAL A 594 -12.25 34.33 24.06
N LEU A 595 -12.62 34.55 25.32
CA LEU A 595 -11.84 34.17 26.50
C LEU A 595 -12.71 33.37 27.48
N LEU A 596 -12.16 32.25 27.97
CA LEU A 596 -12.78 31.43 29.01
C LEU A 596 -11.91 31.36 30.26
N SER A 597 -12.55 31.45 31.42
CA SER A 597 -11.92 31.28 32.72
C SER A 597 -12.77 30.35 33.59
N VAL A 598 -12.30 29.13 33.83
CA VAL A 598 -13.12 28.05 34.41
C VAL A 598 -12.38 27.36 35.56
N GLY A 599 -12.98 27.40 36.74
CA GLY A 599 -12.42 26.82 37.96
C GLY A 599 -11.39 27.70 38.66
N ALA A 600 -10.61 27.10 39.57
CA ALA A 600 -9.61 27.84 40.35
C ALA A 600 -8.43 28.29 39.48
N ILE A 601 -8.34 29.60 39.22
CA ILE A 601 -7.29 30.22 38.38
C ILE A 601 -6.26 31.03 39.16
N GLY A 602 -6.39 31.11 40.49
CA GLY A 602 -5.45 31.79 41.38
C GLY A 602 -5.19 33.25 40.99
N THR A 603 -3.93 33.60 40.73
CA THR A 603 -3.51 34.97 40.40
C THR A 603 -3.51 35.29 38.90
N ALA A 604 -4.26 34.53 38.10
CA ALA A 604 -4.25 34.73 36.65
C ALA A 604 -4.81 36.12 36.28
N GLU A 605 -4.15 36.75 35.32
CA GLU A 605 -4.40 38.14 34.93
C GLU A 605 -4.43 38.28 33.41
N LEU A 606 -5.36 39.10 32.90
CA LEU A 606 -5.39 39.57 31.52
C LEU A 606 -5.21 41.08 31.53
N ASN A 607 -4.10 41.56 30.97
CA ASN A 607 -3.75 42.98 31.00
C ASN A 607 -3.38 43.52 29.61
N GLY A 608 -4.01 44.61 29.18
CA GLY A 608 -3.64 45.30 27.94
C GLY A 608 -4.11 44.64 26.64
N PHE A 609 -5.30 44.01 26.64
CA PHE A 609 -5.87 43.39 25.44
C PHE A 609 -7.17 44.03 25.00
N THR A 610 -7.46 43.96 23.70
CA THR A 610 -8.81 44.15 23.16
C THR A 610 -9.45 42.80 22.86
N LEU A 611 -10.66 42.52 23.34
CA LEU A 611 -11.40 41.28 23.13
C LEU A 611 -12.65 41.58 22.31
N THR A 612 -12.76 40.95 21.15
CA THR A 612 -13.82 41.23 20.15
C THR A 612 -14.20 39.98 19.36
N GLY A 613 -15.35 40.03 18.69
CA GLY A 613 -15.75 39.01 17.72
C GLY A 613 -16.22 37.71 18.34
N GLY A 614 -16.63 37.68 19.62
CA GLY A 614 -17.34 36.52 20.18
C GLY A 614 -18.83 36.52 19.80
N ASN A 615 -19.42 35.34 19.58
CA ASN A 615 -20.85 35.19 19.28
C ASN A 615 -21.45 33.96 20.00
N ALA A 616 -21.82 34.12 21.27
CA ALA A 616 -22.42 33.05 22.08
C ALA A 616 -23.94 32.95 21.84
N ASN A 617 -24.34 32.19 20.82
CA ASN A 617 -25.72 32.12 20.33
C ASN A 617 -26.31 30.70 20.23
N ASP A 618 -25.80 29.75 21.02
CA ASP A 618 -26.21 28.34 20.95
C ASP A 618 -26.55 27.78 22.35
N ILE A 619 -27.68 27.07 22.45
CA ILE A 619 -28.20 26.53 23.71
C ILE A 619 -27.51 25.24 24.16
N THR A 620 -26.55 24.72 23.40
CA THR A 620 -25.76 23.54 23.78
C THR A 620 -24.52 23.93 24.63
N ALA A 621 -23.78 22.94 25.13
CA ALA A 621 -22.67 23.17 26.05
C ALA A 621 -21.46 22.26 25.79
N ILE A 622 -20.30 22.69 26.31
CA ILE A 622 -19.08 21.88 26.47
C ILE A 622 -18.77 21.66 27.96
N ILE A 623 -17.91 20.69 28.25
CA ILE A 623 -17.43 20.40 29.61
C ILE A 623 -15.96 20.78 29.69
N ILE A 624 -15.61 21.61 30.67
CA ILE A 624 -14.25 22.06 30.96
C ILE A 624 -14.02 21.91 32.46
N ASN A 625 -12.96 21.18 32.86
CA ASN A 625 -12.67 20.88 34.26
C ASN A 625 -13.90 20.29 35.00
N GLY A 626 -14.67 19.42 34.32
CA GLY A 626 -15.92 18.86 34.84
C GLY A 626 -17.09 19.85 34.99
N THR A 627 -16.92 21.11 34.55
CA THR A 627 -17.94 22.16 34.64
C THR A 627 -18.62 22.38 33.28
N THR A 628 -19.95 22.46 33.28
CA THR A 628 -20.73 22.78 32.07
C THR A 628 -20.61 24.25 31.71
N ILE A 629 -20.21 24.52 30.46
CA ILE A 629 -20.07 25.85 29.88
C ILE A 629 -21.02 25.98 28.69
N TRP A 630 -22.00 26.85 28.82
CA TRP A 630 -23.05 27.05 27.83
C TRP A 630 -22.63 28.03 26.73
N ARG A 631 -22.91 27.68 25.48
CA ARG A 631 -22.55 28.46 24.28
C ARG A 631 -23.46 29.67 24.04
N ILE A 632 -24.36 30.01 24.97
CA ILE A 632 -25.32 31.13 24.86
C ILE A 632 -24.93 32.35 25.73
N TYR A 633 -23.94 32.20 26.62
CA TYR A 633 -23.55 33.25 27.56
C TYR A 633 -22.11 33.72 27.34
N GLY A 634 -21.82 35.00 27.58
CA GLY A 634 -20.43 35.47 27.61
C GLY A 634 -19.69 35.40 26.28
N GLY A 635 -20.11 36.19 25.28
CA GLY A 635 -19.45 36.22 23.96
C GLY A 635 -17.97 36.64 24.04
N GLY A 636 -17.69 37.72 24.76
CA GLY A 636 -16.32 38.18 25.02
C GLY A 636 -15.62 37.32 26.06
N VAL A 637 -16.10 37.39 27.31
CA VAL A 637 -15.52 36.68 28.46
C VAL A 637 -16.58 35.85 29.18
N TYR A 638 -16.27 34.59 29.46
CA TYR A 638 -17.08 33.75 30.36
C TYR A 638 -16.22 33.27 31.54
N ASN A 639 -16.58 33.74 32.74
CA ASN A 639 -16.03 33.25 34.00
C ASN A 639 -17.03 32.30 34.70
N ASN A 640 -16.57 31.10 35.09
CA ASN A 640 -17.37 30.15 35.88
C ASN A 640 -16.55 29.57 37.03
N ASN A 641 -16.99 29.79 38.27
CA ASN A 641 -16.26 29.42 39.49
C ASN A 641 -14.79 29.90 39.44
N SER A 642 -14.60 31.08 38.85
CA SER A 642 -13.30 31.67 38.50
C SER A 642 -13.34 33.19 38.64
N SER A 643 -12.29 33.80 39.18
CA SER A 643 -12.24 35.24 39.50
C SER A 643 -10.95 35.88 38.97
N PRO A 644 -10.82 36.10 37.65
CA PRO A 644 -9.60 36.65 37.08
C PRO A 644 -9.42 38.14 37.37
N ILE A 645 -8.18 38.61 37.30
CA ILE A 645 -7.88 40.04 37.22
C ILE A 645 -7.92 40.43 35.73
N ILE A 646 -8.76 41.38 35.37
CA ILE A 646 -8.82 41.97 34.02
C ILE A 646 -8.51 43.45 34.16
N SER A 647 -7.36 43.86 33.65
CA SER A 647 -6.84 45.21 33.82
C SER A 647 -6.48 45.83 32.47
N GLN A 648 -6.65 47.15 32.33
CA GLN A 648 -6.24 47.90 31.13
C GLN A 648 -6.69 47.28 29.79
N SER A 649 -7.86 46.65 29.78
CA SER A 649 -8.37 45.88 28.66
C SER A 649 -9.68 46.47 28.13
N ILE A 650 -9.98 46.18 26.88
CA ILE A 650 -11.19 46.63 26.19
C ILE A 650 -11.96 45.38 25.79
N ILE A 651 -13.23 45.28 26.18
CA ILE A 651 -14.12 44.21 25.78
C ILE A 651 -15.30 44.85 25.03
N SER A 652 -15.34 44.67 23.72
CA SER A 652 -16.27 45.36 22.81
C SER A 652 -16.53 44.53 21.56
N GLY A 653 -17.64 44.76 20.87
CA GLY A 653 -17.91 44.06 19.61
C GLY A 653 -18.12 42.55 19.78
N ASN A 654 -18.83 42.15 20.84
CA ASN A 654 -19.16 40.75 21.12
C ASN A 654 -20.69 40.60 21.24
N ALA A 655 -21.23 39.46 20.84
CA ALA A 655 -22.65 39.12 20.89
C ALA A 655 -22.90 37.88 21.77
N SER A 656 -24.03 37.86 22.49
CA SER A 656 -24.53 36.67 23.19
C SER A 656 -26.00 36.82 23.58
N GLY A 657 -26.64 35.73 24.02
CA GLY A 657 -27.97 35.80 24.62
C GLY A 657 -27.99 36.46 26.01
N THR A 658 -26.89 36.38 26.78
CA THR A 658 -26.72 37.14 28.03
C THR A 658 -25.24 37.42 28.29
N GLY A 659 -24.91 38.64 28.74
CA GLY A 659 -23.56 39.02 29.15
C GLY A 659 -22.56 39.09 28.00
N SER A 660 -22.90 39.78 26.89
CA SER A 660 -22.12 39.72 25.64
C SER A 660 -20.68 40.19 25.79
N GLY A 661 -20.44 41.23 26.59
CA GLY A 661 -19.08 41.59 27.00
C GLY A 661 -18.49 40.57 27.96
N MET A 662 -19.14 40.37 29.11
CA MET A 662 -18.69 39.44 30.15
C MET A 662 -19.88 38.78 30.86
N PHE A 663 -19.76 37.47 31.10
CA PHE A 663 -20.68 36.70 31.91
C PHE A 663 -19.94 36.04 33.08
N ASN A 664 -20.48 36.18 34.29
CA ASN A 664 -19.91 35.64 35.53
C ASN A 664 -20.92 34.70 36.19
N ASN A 665 -20.51 33.47 36.48
CA ASN A 665 -21.38 32.45 37.08
C ASN A 665 -20.73 31.76 38.30
N SER A 666 -21.54 31.10 39.13
CA SER A 666 -21.08 30.22 40.23
C SER A 666 -20.09 30.91 41.17
N SER A 667 -20.45 32.09 41.69
CA SER A 667 -19.62 32.89 42.62
C SER A 667 -18.31 33.44 42.03
N SER A 668 -18.21 33.55 40.70
CA SER A 668 -17.17 34.33 40.02
C SER A 668 -17.22 35.81 40.40
N ASN A 669 -16.09 36.34 40.86
CA ASN A 669 -15.91 37.74 41.28
C ASN A 669 -14.64 38.33 40.65
N PRO A 670 -14.59 38.53 39.31
CA PRO A 670 -13.41 39.10 38.67
C PRO A 670 -13.11 40.52 39.16
N ILE A 671 -11.83 40.88 39.22
CA ILE A 671 -11.39 42.25 39.51
C ILE A 671 -11.18 42.95 38.18
N ILE A 672 -12.02 43.95 37.89
CA ILE A 672 -11.91 44.76 36.68
C ILE A 672 -11.33 46.12 37.05
N SER A 673 -10.18 46.49 36.47
CA SER A 673 -9.54 47.80 36.75
C SER A 673 -9.05 48.48 35.47
N GLN A 674 -9.22 49.80 35.39
CA GLN A 674 -8.79 50.62 34.23
C GLN A 674 -9.21 50.04 32.87
N SER A 675 -10.36 49.38 32.81
CA SER A 675 -10.83 48.62 31.65
C SER A 675 -12.17 49.16 31.16
N THR A 676 -12.46 48.99 29.88
CA THR A 676 -13.76 49.34 29.28
C THR A 676 -14.49 48.07 28.87
N THR A 677 -15.75 47.92 29.27
CA THR A 677 -16.59 46.77 28.91
C THR A 677 -17.91 47.28 28.36
N GLU A 678 -18.19 46.98 27.09
CA GLU A 678 -19.46 47.31 26.45
C GLU A 678 -20.44 46.15 26.63
N PHE A 679 -21.64 46.46 27.15
CA PHE A 679 -22.71 45.49 27.36
C PHE A 679 -23.74 45.61 26.22
N PHE A 680 -24.22 44.46 25.74
CA PHE A 680 -25.41 44.35 24.91
C PHE A 680 -26.53 43.76 25.77
N TYR A 681 -27.72 44.34 25.68
CA TYR A 681 -28.95 43.85 26.28
C TYR A 681 -29.98 43.87 25.16
N ASP A 682 -30.55 42.72 24.84
CA ASP A 682 -31.80 42.61 24.09
C ASP A 682 -32.94 42.41 25.11
#